data_AF-A0A2M8CYK3-F1
#
_entry.id   AF-A0A2M8CYK3-F1
#
_cell.length_a   1.000
_cell.length_b   1.000
_cell.length_c   1.000
_cell.angle_alpha   90.00
_cell.angle_beta   90.00
_cell.angle_gamma   90.00
#
_symmetry.space_group_name_H-M   'P 1'
#
loop_
_entity.id
_entity.type
_entity.pdbx_description
1 polymer ?
#
loop_
_entity_poly.entity_id
_entity_poly.type
_entity_poly.pdbx_seq_one_letter_code
_entity_poly.pdbx_strand_id
1 'polypeptide(L)'
;MKNTFTTASKEHSTNFENIPANDSNLISYDDYSHAGGVGSSGPRLGQGSDALIRNPNAWGADGTPQTITYIFLDNKPPGYDSEFLTGFQSFRDPARAAAMEILHDIELQTNINFVEVTKYSESNISFGVVDRPGGIAGTAWFPSNTDQKGTIQGDLWVDVRYNGTYEDGSFALYNLRHELLHTLGLRHSFEGGLIGPENTTIYTNLAYQRPVEHPHSNMLYDIEALQKIYGVDTTSTSGNDTYILETGTHAIWDSGGIDTIDASSINFNLEINLNSGIYGSASANGEKGFVIANKTTIENYKGGSSSDTVFGNNVQNNIQTNNGNDIIYGSSGNDTLNGGGGVDYLIYESLPYNQFNFSNYSVDNFGVTITNRTGGWIDKVENIEFFQFSDRTLKFSDILTGHSDGTVSAIERNHAPKAGDDHFIVEKGDRLVVQKSEILANDKDIDGDSISFVENNQVVDGRINTYRDYFAFQAPRSAGVHKFDYLISDGKGGTDVGTVTIDVLDYLNRPPEAVDDYFTMNAGSQIRIHVTKLPWNDTDLDGDPLSLVSVDNLPEGFTYASNYVTYKDEGTISRDLSFQYTVSDGVLTDTGNVFVTVNGTEPPPPVQPPPTTPPPQPPEPPQPESPTSTGILTFNEDNFSAYTIKGDRNVKVFDILDNGKTVHMEGNLWKKVALDIEITKDTVLEFDFKSNIEGENHSIGFDDNNYASRSDLISLHGTSNKHFLQAEPYKGDGNWQHYTIKLSEFFNAGKEVNYLTFGNDDDSYSNADSYFRNVEIKNGQTDNNPGNAFDVDTASISNSSGNIKFDQGDTLTATTDFAKTAACEMEDIQFDAAGESYHLTDIPQDSNDVSLVGVAHTMPDMPFDFNS
;
A
#
# COMPACT_ATOMS: atom_id res chain seq x y z
N MET A 1 54.30 13.83 -17.30
CA MET A 1 53.61 14.91 -16.58
C MET A 1 52.36 14.30 -16.00
N LYS A 2 52.36 14.05 -14.68
CA LYS A 2 51.17 13.72 -13.90
C LYS A 2 50.36 15.01 -13.79
N ASN A 3 49.06 14.97 -14.08
CA ASN A 3 48.10 15.91 -13.52
C ASN A 3 46.84 15.14 -13.15
N THR A 4 46.75 14.91 -11.85
CA THR A 4 45.58 14.64 -11.04
C THR A 4 44.46 15.65 -11.32
N PHE A 5 43.26 15.17 -11.64
CA PHE A 5 42.02 15.85 -11.29
C PHE A 5 41.33 15.04 -10.21
N THR A 6 41.50 15.51 -8.98
CA THR A 6 40.62 15.25 -7.85
C THR A 6 39.45 16.23 -7.95
N THR A 7 38.23 15.73 -8.09
CA THR A 7 37.02 16.48 -7.75
C THR A 7 36.21 15.63 -6.79
N ALA A 8 35.95 16.24 -5.64
CA ALA A 8 35.36 15.64 -4.46
C ALA A 8 33.93 15.19 -4.72
N SER A 9 33.62 13.95 -4.32
CA SER A 9 32.27 13.53 -3.96
C SER A 9 31.85 14.35 -2.74
N LYS A 10 31.00 15.35 -2.94
CA LYS A 10 30.10 15.81 -1.88
C LYS A 10 28.80 15.06 -2.10
N GLU A 11 28.58 14.07 -1.25
CA GLU A 11 27.25 13.53 -0.98
C GLU A 11 26.34 14.71 -0.62
N HIS A 12 25.32 14.93 -1.43
CA HIS A 12 24.09 15.58 -1.00
C HIS A 12 22.97 14.56 -1.25
N SER A 13 22.83 13.59 -0.33
CA SER A 13 21.51 13.03 -0.06
C SER A 13 20.74 14.12 0.69
N THR A 14 19.92 14.88 -0.01
CA THR A 14 18.90 15.67 0.67
C THR A 14 17.79 14.72 1.08
N ASN A 15 17.78 14.33 2.36
CA ASN A 15 16.61 13.78 3.01
C ASN A 15 15.47 14.80 2.84
N PHE A 16 14.44 14.44 2.09
CA PHE A 16 13.19 15.17 2.02
C PHE A 16 12.32 14.79 3.23
N GLU A 17 12.75 15.22 4.42
CA GLU A 17 11.87 15.28 5.58
C GLU A 17 11.86 16.73 6.06
N ASN A 18 10.68 17.35 6.00
CA ASN A 18 10.33 18.70 6.45
C ASN A 18 10.63 19.86 5.49
N ILE A 19 9.67 20.17 4.61
CA ILE A 19 9.49 21.53 4.09
C ILE A 19 8.32 22.16 4.87
N PRO A 20 8.55 23.17 5.73
CA PRO A 20 7.49 23.92 6.39
C PRO A 20 6.73 24.80 5.38
N ALA A 21 5.41 24.89 5.58
CA ALA A 21 4.41 25.40 4.64
C ALA A 21 4.42 26.92 4.32
N ASN A 22 5.56 27.62 4.33
CA ASN A 22 5.58 29.09 4.18
C ASN A 22 6.70 29.68 3.30
N ASP A 23 7.42 28.90 2.48
CA ASP A 23 8.39 29.49 1.55
C ASP A 23 7.79 29.65 0.15
N SER A 24 7.36 30.87 -0.17
CA SER A 24 6.80 31.28 -1.46
C SER A 24 7.86 31.42 -2.58
N ASN A 25 8.88 30.57 -2.58
CA ASN A 25 9.98 30.59 -3.55
C ASN A 25 10.25 29.17 -4.08
N LEU A 26 9.35 28.65 -4.91
CA LEU A 26 9.64 27.53 -5.80
C LEU A 26 9.30 27.92 -7.25
N ILE A 27 10.38 28.06 -8.02
CA ILE A 27 10.56 27.96 -9.48
C ILE A 27 9.58 28.78 -10.34
N SER A 28 10.01 29.98 -10.70
CA SER A 28 9.42 30.71 -11.82
C SER A 28 9.89 30.14 -13.16
N TYR A 29 8.98 30.11 -14.13
CA TYR A 29 9.15 29.70 -15.53
C TYR A 29 10.14 30.58 -16.35
N ASP A 30 10.89 31.48 -15.71
CA ASP A 30 11.88 32.31 -16.41
C ASP A 30 13.27 31.67 -16.51
N ASP A 31 13.57 30.60 -15.76
CA ASP A 31 14.90 29.92 -15.82
C ASP A 31 14.99 28.75 -16.82
N TYR A 32 13.87 28.32 -17.43
CA TYR A 32 13.90 27.35 -18.54
C TYR A 32 13.65 27.97 -19.92
N SER A 33 13.29 29.25 -19.98
CA SER A 33 13.27 29.96 -21.26
C SER A 33 14.62 30.57 -21.64
N HIS A 34 15.59 30.81 -20.74
CA HIS A 34 16.97 31.24 -21.09
C HIS A 34 18.06 30.90 -20.01
N ALA A 35 18.56 29.66 -20.02
CA ALA A 35 19.96 29.23 -19.86
C ALA A 35 20.77 29.44 -18.53
N GLY A 36 21.36 28.33 -18.03
CA GLY A 36 22.61 28.39 -17.27
C GLY A 36 23.15 27.13 -16.57
N GLY A 37 23.25 25.95 -17.21
CA GLY A 37 23.88 24.81 -16.52
C GLY A 37 24.24 23.55 -17.29
N VAL A 38 23.42 23.07 -18.22
CA VAL A 38 23.79 21.99 -19.18
C VAL A 38 23.03 22.31 -20.47
N GLY A 39 23.78 22.60 -21.55
CA GLY A 39 23.34 23.04 -22.88
C GLY A 39 21.85 23.05 -23.23
N SER A 40 21.20 24.19 -23.04
CA SER A 40 19.89 24.54 -23.58
C SER A 40 19.94 24.81 -25.08
N SER A 41 20.20 23.77 -25.86
CA SER A 41 19.79 23.70 -27.25
C SER A 41 19.18 22.32 -27.46
N GLY A 42 17.85 22.23 -27.38
CA GLY A 42 17.16 21.11 -28.00
C GLY A 42 17.70 20.92 -29.42
N PRO A 43 17.80 19.68 -29.91
CA PRO A 43 18.45 19.39 -31.18
C PRO A 43 17.86 20.28 -32.27
N ARG A 44 18.71 20.91 -33.08
CA ARG A 44 18.25 21.65 -34.26
C ARG A 44 17.65 20.64 -35.24
N LEU A 45 16.35 20.43 -35.14
CA LEU A 45 15.58 19.45 -35.91
C LEU A 45 15.95 19.57 -37.41
N GLY A 46 16.38 18.45 -37.99
CA GLY A 46 16.93 18.35 -39.35
C GLY A 46 18.46 18.32 -39.43
N GLN A 47 19.20 19.17 -38.70
CA GLN A 47 20.67 19.26 -38.85
C GLN A 47 21.41 18.01 -38.37
N GLY A 48 20.91 17.33 -37.33
CA GLY A 48 21.54 16.14 -36.77
C GLY A 48 21.54 14.94 -37.73
N SER A 49 20.36 14.52 -38.19
CA SER A 49 20.23 13.44 -39.17
C SER A 49 20.78 13.80 -40.55
N ASP A 50 20.67 15.06 -41.00
CA ASP A 50 21.30 15.52 -42.25
C ASP A 50 22.84 15.41 -42.19
N ALA A 51 23.44 15.53 -41.00
CA ALA A 51 24.88 15.30 -40.82
C ALA A 51 25.25 13.83 -41.08
N LEU A 52 24.35 12.87 -40.86
CA LEU A 52 24.57 11.45 -41.15
C LEU A 52 24.40 11.11 -42.63
N ILE A 53 23.61 11.88 -43.38
CA ILE A 53 23.33 11.60 -44.79
C ILE A 53 24.46 12.13 -45.67
N ARG A 54 25.03 11.25 -46.51
CA ARG A 54 26.03 11.62 -47.53
C ARG A 54 25.51 11.30 -48.92
N ASN A 55 24.77 12.22 -49.54
CA ASN A 55 24.24 11.97 -50.89
C ASN A 55 25.32 12.05 -51.99
N PRO A 56 25.30 11.15 -53.01
CA PRO A 56 24.44 9.97 -53.18
C PRO A 56 25.14 8.67 -52.73
N ASN A 57 24.94 8.24 -51.48
CA ASN A 57 25.48 7.00 -50.94
C ASN A 57 24.36 6.08 -50.40
N ALA A 58 23.29 5.84 -51.17
CA ALA A 58 22.17 4.98 -50.77
C ALA A 58 21.92 3.87 -51.82
N TRP A 59 21.23 2.80 -51.43
CA TRP A 59 20.88 1.69 -52.35
C TRP A 59 19.77 2.03 -53.36
N GLY A 60 19.13 3.20 -53.25
CA GLY A 60 18.05 3.64 -54.10
C GLY A 60 17.85 5.16 -54.09
N ALA A 61 16.73 5.61 -54.65
CA ALA A 61 16.35 7.03 -54.61
C ALA A 61 15.69 7.37 -53.27
N ASP A 62 15.94 8.58 -52.77
CA ASP A 62 15.40 9.06 -51.49
C ASP A 62 13.88 8.88 -51.38
N GLY A 63 13.44 8.31 -50.27
CA GLY A 63 12.03 8.09 -49.92
C GLY A 63 11.34 6.92 -50.64
N THR A 64 12.07 6.08 -51.37
CA THR A 64 11.47 4.94 -52.10
C THR A 64 11.72 3.60 -51.39
N PRO A 65 10.69 2.74 -51.23
CA PRO A 65 10.87 1.40 -50.67
C PRO A 65 11.96 0.60 -51.38
N GLN A 66 12.80 -0.09 -50.61
CA GLN A 66 13.93 -0.86 -51.16
C GLN A 66 13.87 -2.31 -50.72
N THR A 67 14.19 -3.23 -51.64
CA THR A 67 14.57 -4.59 -51.26
C THR A 67 16.09 -4.67 -51.26
N ILE A 68 16.68 -4.95 -50.11
CA ILE A 68 18.13 -5.03 -49.93
C ILE A 68 18.49 -6.48 -49.61
N THR A 69 19.28 -7.12 -50.46
CA THR A 69 19.69 -8.50 -50.24
C THR A 69 20.91 -8.57 -49.32
N TYR A 70 21.00 -9.60 -48.48
CA TYR A 70 22.17 -9.78 -47.61
C TYR A 70 22.67 -11.23 -47.55
N ILE A 71 23.91 -11.42 -47.11
CA ILE A 71 24.51 -12.76 -46.92
C ILE A 71 25.47 -12.80 -45.73
N PHE A 72 25.44 -13.88 -44.97
CA PHE A 72 26.53 -14.22 -44.04
C PHE A 72 27.58 -15.05 -44.78
N LEU A 73 28.83 -14.57 -44.81
CA LEU A 73 29.87 -15.17 -45.63
C LEU A 73 30.41 -16.48 -45.02
N ASP A 74 30.26 -17.58 -45.76
CA ASP A 74 30.92 -18.87 -45.43
C ASP A 74 32.40 -18.91 -45.86
N ASN A 75 32.75 -18.09 -46.85
CA ASN A 75 34.07 -18.06 -47.45
C ASN A 75 34.45 -16.62 -47.78
N LYS A 76 35.76 -16.36 -47.78
CA LYS A 76 36.30 -15.05 -48.15
C LYS A 76 35.90 -14.68 -49.59
N PRO A 77 35.32 -13.49 -49.82
CA PRO A 77 34.88 -13.08 -51.15
C PRO A 77 36.07 -12.82 -52.09
N PRO A 78 35.92 -13.04 -53.41
CA PRO A 78 36.96 -12.76 -54.39
C PRO A 78 37.29 -11.27 -54.41
N GLY A 79 38.57 -10.87 -54.36
CA GLY A 79 38.92 -9.45 -54.38
C GLY A 79 39.90 -9.04 -53.30
N TYR A 80 39.77 -9.65 -52.13
CA TYR A 80 40.52 -9.31 -50.92
C TYR A 80 41.83 -10.10 -50.76
N ASP A 81 42.69 -10.09 -51.78
CA ASP A 81 43.95 -10.86 -51.77
C ASP A 81 45.07 -10.22 -50.92
N SER A 82 44.80 -9.03 -50.35
CA SER A 82 45.76 -8.26 -49.57
C SER A 82 45.73 -8.57 -48.07
N GLU A 83 46.81 -8.20 -47.38
CA GLU A 83 47.06 -8.32 -45.93
C GLU A 83 46.00 -7.68 -45.02
N PHE A 84 44.95 -7.06 -45.58
CA PHE A 84 43.91 -6.30 -44.87
C PHE A 84 42.80 -7.15 -44.22
N LEU A 85 42.58 -8.38 -44.69
CA LEU A 85 41.55 -9.31 -44.18
C LEU A 85 42.16 -10.70 -43.94
N THR A 86 43.07 -10.79 -42.96
CA THR A 86 43.61 -12.05 -42.45
C THR A 86 42.67 -12.67 -41.41
N GLY A 87 42.78 -13.97 -41.14
CA GLY A 87 41.99 -14.60 -40.07
C GLY A 87 40.48 -14.63 -40.31
N PHE A 88 40.04 -14.70 -41.57
CA PHE A 88 38.62 -14.76 -41.92
C PHE A 88 37.88 -15.88 -41.18
N GLN A 89 36.71 -15.53 -40.65
CA GLN A 89 35.75 -16.43 -40.04
C GLN A 89 34.35 -16.08 -40.52
N SER A 90 33.47 -17.07 -40.57
CA SER A 90 32.04 -16.85 -40.71
C SER A 90 31.45 -16.33 -39.40
N PHE A 91 30.36 -15.57 -39.51
CA PHE A 91 29.49 -15.28 -38.36
C PHE A 91 28.98 -16.60 -37.78
N ARG A 92 29.06 -16.76 -36.46
CA ARG A 92 28.49 -17.90 -35.73
C ARG A 92 27.22 -17.45 -35.00
N ASP A 93 26.34 -18.38 -34.64
CA ASP A 93 25.31 -18.12 -33.63
C ASP A 93 26.05 -17.88 -32.31
N PRO A 94 25.97 -16.70 -31.65
CA PRO A 94 24.88 -15.71 -31.58
C PRO A 94 25.05 -14.40 -32.40
N ALA A 95 26.19 -14.17 -33.06
CA ALA A 95 26.42 -12.97 -33.87
C ALA A 95 25.44 -12.84 -35.06
N ARG A 96 25.06 -13.98 -35.67
CA ARG A 96 24.07 -14.02 -36.75
C ARG A 96 22.68 -13.56 -36.26
N ALA A 97 22.30 -13.99 -35.05
CA ALA A 97 21.03 -13.62 -34.45
C ALA A 97 20.95 -12.11 -34.21
N ALA A 98 21.99 -11.52 -33.59
CA ALA A 98 22.07 -10.07 -33.38
C ALA A 98 22.01 -9.27 -34.69
N ALA A 99 22.69 -9.74 -35.75
CA ALA A 99 22.61 -9.09 -37.06
C ALA A 99 21.18 -9.12 -37.65
N MET A 100 20.48 -10.27 -37.54
CA MET A 100 19.11 -10.39 -38.01
C MET A 100 18.12 -9.52 -37.21
N GLU A 101 18.34 -9.38 -35.90
CA GLU A 101 17.55 -8.49 -35.04
C GLU A 101 17.74 -7.03 -35.42
N ILE A 102 18.98 -6.57 -35.63
CA ILE A 102 19.22 -5.19 -36.09
C ILE A 102 18.59 -4.94 -37.47
N LEU A 103 18.66 -5.92 -38.38
CA LEU A 103 17.98 -5.82 -39.69
C LEU A 103 16.47 -5.70 -39.51
N HIS A 104 15.88 -6.49 -38.61
CA HIS A 104 14.46 -6.45 -38.32
C HIS A 104 14.02 -5.11 -37.72
N ASP A 105 14.77 -4.54 -36.77
CA ASP A 105 14.51 -3.20 -36.23
C ASP A 105 14.41 -2.15 -37.35
N ILE A 106 15.31 -2.25 -38.34
CA ILE A 106 15.37 -1.32 -39.46
C ILE A 106 14.16 -1.50 -40.39
N GLU A 107 13.67 -2.73 -40.58
CA GLU A 107 12.42 -2.99 -41.32
C GLU A 107 11.21 -2.39 -40.62
N LEU A 108 11.14 -2.46 -39.29
CA LEU A 108 10.05 -1.84 -38.52
C LEU A 108 10.09 -0.30 -38.60
N GLN A 109 11.28 0.28 -38.81
CA GLN A 109 11.49 1.73 -38.83
C GLN A 109 11.38 2.36 -40.22
N THR A 110 11.47 1.56 -41.29
CA THR A 110 11.69 2.05 -42.66
C THR A 110 11.02 1.18 -43.73
N ASN A 111 10.85 1.67 -44.95
CA ASN A 111 10.36 0.83 -46.07
C ASN A 111 11.45 -0.06 -46.70
N ILE A 112 12.40 -0.56 -45.92
CA ILE A 112 13.36 -1.56 -46.37
C ILE A 112 12.76 -2.95 -46.14
N ASN A 113 12.99 -3.85 -47.09
CA ASN A 113 12.74 -5.29 -46.94
C ASN A 113 14.04 -6.04 -47.18
N PHE A 114 14.59 -6.66 -46.15
CA PHE A 114 15.83 -7.41 -46.22
C PHE A 114 15.58 -8.85 -46.67
N VAL A 115 16.39 -9.35 -47.60
CA VAL A 115 16.24 -10.71 -48.13
C VAL A 115 17.58 -11.42 -48.10
N GLU A 116 17.67 -12.49 -47.31
CA GLU A 116 18.87 -13.33 -47.30
C GLU A 116 19.04 -14.04 -48.65
N VAL A 117 20.25 -14.02 -49.20
CA VAL A 117 20.64 -14.70 -50.42
C VAL A 117 21.77 -15.69 -50.17
N THR A 118 21.98 -16.60 -51.12
CA THR A 118 22.97 -17.69 -50.99
C THR A 118 24.27 -17.44 -51.74
N LYS A 119 24.34 -16.38 -52.56
CA LYS A 119 25.54 -16.03 -53.31
C LYS A 119 25.95 -14.60 -53.03
N TYR A 120 27.24 -14.40 -52.77
CA TYR A 120 27.85 -13.07 -52.62
C TYR A 120 27.60 -12.15 -53.81
N SER A 121 27.57 -12.69 -55.04
CA SER A 121 27.27 -11.89 -56.24
C SER A 121 25.82 -11.38 -56.32
N GLU A 122 24.93 -11.90 -55.47
CA GLU A 122 23.51 -11.54 -55.40
C GLU A 122 23.20 -10.64 -54.19
N SER A 123 24.16 -10.43 -53.28
CA SER A 123 23.96 -9.66 -52.05
C SER A 123 24.29 -8.18 -52.24
N ASN A 124 23.49 -7.31 -51.64
CA ASN A 124 23.83 -5.90 -51.41
C ASN A 124 24.75 -5.75 -50.19
N ILE A 125 24.43 -6.43 -49.09
CA ILE A 125 25.19 -6.38 -47.83
C ILE A 125 25.83 -7.74 -47.58
N SER A 126 27.10 -7.76 -47.17
CA SER A 126 27.77 -9.00 -46.78
C SER A 126 28.35 -8.88 -45.37
N PHE A 127 28.14 -9.91 -44.55
CA PHE A 127 28.64 -9.97 -43.18
C PHE A 127 29.82 -10.93 -43.10
N GLY A 128 30.96 -10.45 -42.60
CA GLY A 128 32.14 -11.28 -42.39
C GLY A 128 32.96 -10.88 -41.16
N VAL A 129 33.71 -11.84 -40.63
CA VAL A 129 34.59 -11.64 -39.48
C VAL A 129 36.04 -11.79 -39.90
N VAL A 130 36.90 -10.89 -39.44
CA VAL A 130 38.33 -10.86 -39.81
C VAL A 130 39.20 -10.39 -38.64
N ASP A 131 40.47 -10.75 -38.66
CA ASP A 131 41.46 -10.23 -37.71
C ASP A 131 41.85 -8.80 -38.12
N ARG A 132 41.56 -7.80 -37.28
CA ARG A 132 41.85 -6.38 -37.56
C ARG A 132 42.99 -5.88 -36.65
N PRO A 133 44.21 -5.74 -37.17
CA PRO A 133 45.31 -5.18 -36.39
C PRO A 133 45.07 -3.70 -36.06
N GLY A 134 45.66 -3.21 -34.96
CA GLY A 134 45.67 -1.79 -34.62
C GLY A 134 44.44 -1.28 -33.86
N GLY A 135 43.60 -2.17 -33.33
CA GLY A 135 42.49 -1.80 -32.44
C GLY A 135 41.20 -1.40 -33.16
N ILE A 136 41.14 -1.54 -34.48
CA ILE A 136 39.92 -1.33 -35.28
C ILE A 136 38.89 -2.38 -34.88
N ALA A 137 37.65 -1.96 -34.60
CA ALA A 137 36.60 -2.86 -34.11
C ALA A 137 35.69 -3.38 -35.24
N GLY A 138 35.42 -2.55 -36.24
CA GLY A 138 34.68 -2.90 -37.43
C GLY A 138 35.10 -2.03 -38.62
N THR A 139 34.63 -2.40 -39.81
CA THR A 139 34.71 -1.56 -41.01
C THR A 139 33.62 -1.98 -42.00
N ALA A 140 32.87 -1.02 -42.48
CA ALA A 140 31.90 -1.19 -43.54
C ALA A 140 32.14 -0.24 -44.73
N TRP A 141 31.54 -0.60 -45.86
CA TRP A 141 31.59 0.19 -47.10
C TRP A 141 30.21 0.70 -47.48
N PHE A 142 30.14 1.96 -47.89
CA PHE A 142 28.90 2.59 -48.36
C PHE A 142 28.37 1.95 -49.64
N PRO A 143 27.07 2.12 -49.95
CA PRO A 143 26.47 1.67 -51.21
C PRO A 143 27.16 2.17 -52.49
N SER A 144 27.82 3.33 -52.44
CA SER A 144 28.51 3.93 -53.59
C SER A 144 29.99 3.56 -53.71
N ASN A 145 30.55 2.82 -52.73
CA ASN A 145 31.96 2.45 -52.74
C ASN A 145 32.26 1.44 -53.85
N THR A 146 33.25 1.76 -54.68
CA THR A 146 33.78 0.86 -55.70
C THR A 146 35.29 0.75 -55.50
N ASP A 147 35.83 -0.47 -55.61
CA ASP A 147 37.27 -0.70 -55.74
C ASP A 147 37.62 -0.94 -57.22
N GLN A 148 38.86 -1.32 -57.51
CA GLN A 148 39.31 -1.62 -58.88
C GLN A 148 38.55 -2.80 -59.52
N LYS A 149 37.73 -3.54 -58.76
CA LYS A 149 36.94 -4.70 -59.18
C LYS A 149 35.42 -4.46 -59.09
N GLY A 150 34.98 -3.28 -58.60
CA GLY A 150 33.59 -2.80 -58.64
C GLY A 150 32.62 -3.49 -57.68
N THR A 151 33.07 -4.08 -56.56
CA THR A 151 32.22 -5.03 -55.77
C THR A 151 32.31 -4.97 -54.23
N ILE A 152 33.02 -4.00 -53.62
CA ILE A 152 33.12 -3.93 -52.14
C ILE A 152 31.95 -3.21 -51.45
N GLN A 153 30.99 -2.68 -52.23
CA GLN A 153 29.82 -1.98 -51.72
C GLN A 153 29.04 -2.86 -50.73
N GLY A 154 28.68 -2.33 -49.57
CA GLY A 154 27.91 -3.05 -48.55
C GLY A 154 28.65 -4.17 -47.82
N ASP A 155 29.95 -4.36 -48.08
CA ASP A 155 30.74 -5.32 -47.29
C ASP A 155 30.98 -4.78 -45.89
N LEU A 156 30.63 -5.59 -44.90
CA LEU A 156 30.76 -5.32 -43.47
C LEU A 156 31.69 -6.34 -42.82
N TRP A 157 32.69 -5.82 -42.11
CA TRP A 157 33.72 -6.60 -41.44
C TRP A 157 33.75 -6.28 -39.96
N VAL A 158 33.55 -7.29 -39.11
CA VAL A 158 33.74 -7.18 -37.65
C VAL A 158 35.03 -7.87 -37.24
N ASP A 159 35.74 -7.31 -36.25
CA ASP A 159 36.93 -7.95 -35.71
C ASP A 159 36.61 -9.29 -34.99
N VAL A 160 37.48 -10.29 -35.14
CA VAL A 160 37.37 -11.60 -34.48
C VAL A 160 37.12 -11.54 -32.96
N ARG A 161 37.58 -10.48 -32.28
CA ARG A 161 37.35 -10.25 -30.84
C ARG A 161 35.87 -10.11 -30.48
N TYR A 162 35.03 -9.72 -31.44
CA TYR A 162 33.60 -9.49 -31.24
C TYR A 162 32.74 -10.56 -31.91
N ASN A 163 33.33 -11.63 -32.46
CA ASN A 163 32.61 -12.79 -32.98
C ASN A 163 32.18 -13.76 -31.86
N GLY A 164 31.55 -13.22 -30.82
CA GLY A 164 31.16 -13.89 -29.59
C GLY A 164 29.72 -13.56 -29.21
N THR A 165 29.43 -13.40 -27.91
CA THR A 165 28.10 -13.06 -27.42
C THR A 165 27.78 -11.58 -27.59
N TYR A 166 26.52 -11.29 -27.92
CA TYR A 166 25.96 -9.96 -28.12
C TYR A 166 24.93 -9.73 -27.02
N GLU A 167 25.37 -9.14 -25.92
CA GLU A 167 24.51 -8.74 -24.80
C GLU A 167 24.07 -7.29 -24.98
N ASP A 168 22.97 -6.92 -24.34
CA ASP A 168 22.51 -5.53 -24.29
C ASP A 168 23.56 -4.61 -23.65
N GLY A 169 23.68 -3.39 -24.18
CA GLY A 169 24.70 -2.43 -23.76
C GLY A 169 26.14 -2.81 -24.15
N SER A 170 26.36 -3.97 -24.78
CA SER A 170 27.70 -4.42 -25.15
C SER A 170 28.28 -3.64 -26.32
N PHE A 171 29.61 -3.43 -26.27
CA PHE A 171 30.32 -2.80 -27.38
C PHE A 171 30.24 -3.61 -28.68
N ALA A 172 30.11 -4.95 -28.60
CA ALA A 172 30.00 -5.82 -29.77
C ALA A 172 28.71 -5.55 -30.55
N LEU A 173 27.57 -5.45 -29.85
CA LEU A 173 26.26 -5.12 -30.45
C LEU A 173 26.25 -3.73 -31.07
N TYR A 174 26.70 -2.73 -30.32
CA TYR A 174 26.84 -1.37 -30.82
C TYR A 174 27.74 -1.29 -32.06
N ASN A 175 28.89 -1.96 -32.05
CA ASN A 175 29.81 -1.94 -33.19
C ASN A 175 29.19 -2.60 -34.42
N LEU A 176 28.48 -3.72 -34.27
CA LEU A 176 27.79 -4.36 -35.39
C LEU A 176 26.70 -3.44 -35.99
N ARG A 177 25.88 -2.82 -35.13
CA ARG A 177 24.86 -1.84 -35.55
C ARG A 177 25.49 -0.64 -36.26
N HIS A 178 26.57 -0.09 -35.69
CA HIS A 178 27.34 1.01 -36.26
C HIS A 178 27.81 0.72 -37.69
N GLU A 179 28.47 -0.43 -37.90
CA GLU A 179 28.96 -0.79 -39.23
C GLU A 179 27.81 -1.08 -40.20
N LEU A 180 26.71 -1.67 -39.74
CA LEU A 180 25.53 -1.91 -40.58
C LEU A 180 24.92 -0.60 -41.09
N LEU A 181 24.82 0.43 -40.24
CA LEU A 181 24.34 1.75 -40.64
C LEU A 181 25.20 2.40 -41.75
N HIS A 182 26.51 2.16 -41.76
CA HIS A 182 27.38 2.59 -42.88
C HIS A 182 27.01 1.89 -44.19
N THR A 183 26.71 0.59 -44.17
CA THR A 183 26.27 -0.13 -45.39
C THR A 183 24.94 0.36 -45.94
N LEU A 184 24.16 1.09 -45.13
CA LEU A 184 22.91 1.73 -45.52
C LEU A 184 23.08 3.21 -45.92
N GLY A 185 24.30 3.73 -45.90
CA GLY A 185 24.61 5.06 -46.43
C GLY A 185 24.87 6.15 -45.41
N LEU A 186 24.82 5.84 -44.11
CA LEU A 186 25.00 6.83 -43.06
C LEU A 186 26.47 6.98 -42.68
N ARG A 187 27.01 8.20 -42.70
CA ARG A 187 28.40 8.49 -42.29
C ARG A 187 28.48 8.87 -40.82
N HIS A 188 29.70 8.99 -40.28
CA HIS A 188 29.89 9.51 -38.93
C HIS A 188 29.33 10.94 -38.80
N SER A 189 28.72 11.22 -37.66
CA SER A 189 28.12 12.53 -37.33
C SER A 189 29.10 13.71 -37.47
N PHE A 190 30.33 13.55 -36.98
CA PHE A 190 31.36 14.58 -37.05
C PHE A 190 31.89 14.83 -38.47
N GLU A 191 31.80 13.85 -39.38
CA GLU A 191 32.13 14.04 -40.80
C GLU A 191 31.09 14.91 -41.52
N GLY A 192 29.85 14.95 -41.01
CA GLY A 192 28.79 15.86 -41.43
C GLY A 192 28.84 17.23 -40.78
N GLY A 193 29.81 17.49 -39.89
CA GLY A 193 29.97 18.76 -39.19
C GLY A 193 29.24 18.86 -37.84
N LEU A 194 28.68 17.76 -37.32
CA LEU A 194 28.07 17.72 -35.99
C LEU A 194 29.18 17.73 -34.93
N ILE A 195 29.29 18.80 -34.15
CA ILE A 195 30.37 19.01 -33.17
C ILE A 195 29.89 19.50 -31.80
N GLY A 196 28.57 19.66 -31.63
CA GLY A 196 27.94 20.10 -30.37
C GLY A 196 27.59 18.94 -29.43
N PRO A 197 26.84 19.23 -28.32
CA PRO A 197 26.40 18.22 -27.35
C PRO A 197 25.54 17.10 -27.96
N GLU A 198 24.97 17.35 -29.14
CA GLU A 198 24.21 16.39 -29.93
C GLU A 198 25.08 15.34 -30.66
N ASN A 199 26.41 15.52 -30.71
CA ASN A 199 27.35 14.56 -31.30
C ASN A 199 27.74 13.44 -30.32
N THR A 200 26.74 12.72 -29.82
CA THR A 200 26.92 11.67 -28.82
C THR A 200 26.09 10.43 -29.15
N THR A 201 26.41 9.30 -28.51
CA THR A 201 25.65 8.05 -28.67
C THR A 201 24.22 8.12 -28.14
N ILE A 202 23.84 9.18 -27.43
CA ILE A 202 22.45 9.46 -27.06
C ILE A 202 21.58 9.69 -28.31
N TYR A 203 22.14 10.29 -29.37
CA TYR A 203 21.36 10.69 -30.54
C TYR A 203 21.67 9.85 -31.79
N THR A 204 22.85 9.22 -31.87
CA THR A 204 23.24 8.40 -33.02
C THR A 204 24.31 7.38 -32.66
N ASN A 205 24.16 6.16 -33.16
CA ASN A 205 25.20 5.12 -33.06
C ASN A 205 26.49 5.51 -33.81
N LEU A 206 26.43 6.51 -34.71
CA LEU A 206 27.53 6.96 -35.57
C LEU A 206 28.40 8.06 -34.95
N ALA A 207 28.17 8.40 -33.68
CA ALA A 207 29.03 9.26 -32.88
C ALA A 207 30.10 8.46 -32.14
N TYR A 208 31.23 9.11 -31.83
CA TYR A 208 32.31 8.54 -31.01
C TYR A 208 32.30 9.01 -29.56
N GLN A 209 31.55 10.06 -29.24
CA GLN A 209 31.41 10.52 -27.85
C GLN A 209 30.32 9.69 -27.17
N ARG A 210 30.67 9.08 -26.02
CA ARG A 210 29.83 8.10 -25.32
C ARG A 210 29.63 8.54 -23.87
N PRO A 211 28.69 9.47 -23.61
CA PRO A 211 28.39 9.91 -22.26
C PRO A 211 27.58 8.87 -21.46
N VAL A 212 26.96 7.92 -22.16
CA VAL A 212 26.10 6.85 -21.63
C VAL A 212 26.65 5.49 -22.03
N GLU A 213 26.02 4.41 -21.53
CA GLU A 213 26.27 3.06 -22.03
C GLU A 213 26.00 2.94 -23.55
N HIS A 214 26.44 1.84 -24.16
CA HIS A 214 26.22 1.69 -25.59
C HIS A 214 24.73 1.49 -25.88
N PRO A 215 24.15 2.21 -26.85
CA PRO A 215 22.75 2.00 -27.20
C PRO A 215 22.49 0.57 -27.68
N HIS A 216 21.36 0.00 -27.29
CA HIS A 216 20.92 -1.30 -27.82
C HIS A 216 20.03 -1.19 -29.07
N SER A 217 19.52 0.01 -29.40
CA SER A 217 18.69 0.28 -30.59
C SER A 217 19.35 1.24 -31.58
N ASN A 218 18.72 1.44 -32.75
CA ASN A 218 18.97 2.64 -33.55
C ASN A 218 18.50 3.86 -32.77
N MET A 219 19.26 4.96 -32.80
CA MET A 219 18.93 6.18 -32.04
C MET A 219 18.23 7.22 -32.93
N LEU A 220 17.71 8.29 -32.32
CA LEU A 220 16.87 9.31 -32.97
C LEU A 220 17.34 9.72 -34.37
N TYR A 221 18.61 10.11 -34.53
CA TYR A 221 19.11 10.57 -35.82
C TYR A 221 19.36 9.42 -36.81
N ASP A 222 19.69 8.22 -36.33
CA ASP A 222 19.83 7.04 -37.18
C ASP A 222 18.48 6.72 -37.84
N ILE A 223 17.42 6.66 -37.04
CA ILE A 223 16.04 6.40 -37.50
C ILE A 223 15.61 7.49 -38.49
N GLU A 224 15.75 8.77 -38.13
CA GLU A 224 15.32 9.88 -38.99
C GLU A 224 16.10 9.90 -40.32
N ALA A 225 17.42 9.62 -40.29
CA ALA A 225 18.25 9.58 -41.49
C ALA A 225 17.87 8.41 -42.41
N LEU A 226 17.67 7.21 -41.86
CA LEU A 226 17.21 6.06 -42.63
C LEU A 226 15.82 6.30 -43.22
N GLN A 227 14.89 6.87 -42.46
CA GLN A 227 13.55 7.21 -42.93
C GLN A 227 13.56 8.27 -44.06
N LYS A 228 14.50 9.24 -44.02
CA LYS A 228 14.70 10.20 -45.13
C LYS A 228 15.17 9.50 -46.41
N ILE A 229 16.08 8.54 -46.29
CA ILE A 229 16.65 7.83 -47.45
C ILE A 229 15.68 6.76 -48.00
N TYR A 230 15.07 5.96 -47.14
CA TYR A 230 14.33 4.76 -47.53
C TYR A 230 12.81 4.87 -47.35
N GLY A 231 12.33 5.96 -46.76
CA GLY A 231 10.93 6.14 -46.41
C GLY A 231 10.58 5.51 -45.07
N VAL A 232 9.42 5.89 -44.53
CA VAL A 232 8.90 5.46 -43.23
C VAL A 232 7.95 4.29 -43.45
N ASP A 233 8.09 3.21 -42.67
CA ASP A 233 7.04 2.21 -42.56
C ASP A 233 5.93 2.74 -41.64
N THR A 234 4.70 2.77 -42.14
CA THR A 234 3.53 3.29 -41.41
C THR A 234 2.57 2.19 -40.99
N THR A 235 3.01 0.92 -41.01
CA THR A 235 2.10 -0.23 -40.89
C THR A 235 2.52 -1.30 -39.90
N SER A 236 3.82 -1.55 -39.69
CA SER A 236 4.24 -2.69 -38.84
C SER A 236 4.03 -2.45 -37.34
N THR A 237 4.06 -1.19 -36.90
CA THR A 237 3.80 -0.75 -35.52
C THR A 237 2.66 0.25 -35.53
N SER A 238 1.51 -0.12 -36.10
CA SER A 238 0.33 0.76 -36.17
C SER A 238 -0.76 0.34 -35.16
N GLY A 239 -0.38 -0.45 -34.17
CA GLY A 239 -1.25 -1.10 -33.20
C GLY A 239 -1.50 -0.22 -31.98
N ASN A 240 -1.97 -0.80 -30.88
CA ASN A 240 -1.84 -0.15 -29.58
C ASN A 240 -0.76 -0.92 -28.85
N ASP A 241 0.40 -0.30 -28.70
CA ASP A 241 1.61 -0.98 -28.27
C ASP A 241 2.00 -0.56 -26.84
N THR A 242 2.66 -1.47 -26.11
CA THR A 242 3.15 -1.21 -24.75
C THR A 242 4.65 -1.41 -24.70
N TYR A 243 5.37 -0.31 -24.45
CA TYR A 243 6.81 -0.25 -24.32
C TYR A 243 7.16 -0.36 -22.84
N ILE A 244 7.55 -1.57 -22.44
CA ILE A 244 8.06 -1.79 -21.08
C ILE A 244 9.41 -1.08 -20.98
N LEU A 245 9.53 -0.15 -20.05
CA LEU A 245 10.75 0.63 -19.90
C LEU A 245 11.85 -0.26 -19.33
N GLU A 246 12.78 -0.67 -20.18
CA GLU A 246 13.98 -1.38 -19.79
C GLU A 246 15.10 -0.40 -19.40
N THR A 247 16.00 -0.83 -18.53
CA THR A 247 17.10 0.04 -18.03
C THR A 247 18.22 0.28 -19.07
N GLY A 248 17.94 0.17 -20.37
CA GLY A 248 18.90 0.32 -21.47
C GLY A 248 18.80 1.67 -22.19
N THR A 249 19.87 2.16 -22.83
CA THR A 249 19.80 3.34 -23.71
C THR A 249 19.18 3.01 -25.08
N HIS A 250 18.04 3.64 -25.42
CA HIS A 250 17.32 3.35 -26.67
C HIS A 250 16.48 4.48 -27.26
N ALA A 251 15.91 4.21 -28.43
CA ALA A 251 14.88 5.03 -29.04
C ALA A 251 13.62 4.22 -29.32
N ILE A 252 12.46 4.80 -29.02
CA ILE A 252 11.15 4.22 -29.28
C ILE A 252 10.68 4.71 -30.66
N TRP A 253 10.34 3.78 -31.55
CA TRP A 253 9.67 4.08 -32.81
C TRP A 253 8.32 3.36 -32.85
N ASP A 254 7.27 4.15 -32.96
CA ASP A 254 5.90 3.71 -33.25
C ASP A 254 5.35 4.50 -34.44
N SER A 255 4.55 3.84 -35.27
CA SER A 255 3.99 4.40 -36.50
C SER A 255 2.53 4.87 -36.35
N GLY A 256 1.88 4.56 -35.23
CA GLY A 256 0.61 5.12 -34.80
C GLY A 256 -0.18 4.14 -33.95
N GLY A 257 -1.08 4.65 -33.12
CA GLY A 257 -1.69 3.79 -32.12
C GLY A 257 -2.30 4.58 -31.01
N ILE A 258 -2.60 3.86 -29.92
CA ILE A 258 -2.67 4.46 -28.58
C ILE A 258 -1.67 3.69 -27.74
N ASP A 259 -0.51 4.29 -27.54
CA ASP A 259 0.69 3.60 -27.09
C ASP A 259 1.04 3.98 -25.66
N THR A 260 1.66 3.05 -24.94
CA THR A 260 1.92 3.18 -23.51
C THR A 260 3.39 2.93 -23.20
N ILE A 261 4.03 3.84 -22.47
CA ILE A 261 5.29 3.55 -21.77
C ILE A 261 4.92 3.00 -20.39
N ASP A 262 5.32 1.76 -20.11
CA ASP A 262 5.11 1.10 -18.82
C ASP A 262 6.43 1.03 -18.04
N ALA A 263 6.57 1.90 -17.05
CA ALA A 263 7.67 1.98 -16.11
C ALA A 263 7.33 1.38 -14.75
N SER A 264 6.24 0.60 -14.62
CA SER A 264 5.76 0.11 -13.32
C SER A 264 6.73 -0.82 -12.57
N SER A 265 7.73 -1.38 -13.25
CA SER A 265 8.78 -2.19 -12.65
C SER A 265 9.98 -1.38 -12.12
N ILE A 266 10.01 -0.07 -12.38
CA ILE A 266 11.12 0.80 -12.02
C ILE A 266 10.95 1.34 -10.58
N ASN A 267 12.03 1.31 -9.81
CA ASN A 267 12.06 1.63 -8.38
C ASN A 267 13.03 2.79 -8.03
N PHE A 268 13.29 3.66 -8.99
CA PHE A 268 14.00 4.92 -8.80
C PHE A 268 13.31 6.02 -9.59
N ASN A 269 13.52 7.27 -9.18
CA ASN A 269 12.89 8.45 -9.79
C ASN A 269 13.21 8.58 -11.28
N LEU A 270 12.17 8.80 -12.09
CA LEU A 270 12.27 8.99 -13.53
C LEU A 270 11.97 10.43 -13.94
N GLU A 271 12.59 10.87 -15.04
CA GLU A 271 12.20 12.09 -15.74
C GLU A 271 11.78 11.72 -17.17
N ILE A 272 10.48 11.66 -17.39
CA ILE A 272 9.85 11.09 -18.57
C ILE A 272 9.24 12.20 -19.41
N ASN A 273 9.56 12.24 -20.70
CA ASN A 273 8.98 13.19 -21.63
C ASN A 273 8.32 12.48 -22.80
N LEU A 274 6.99 12.62 -22.93
CA LEU A 274 6.20 11.99 -23.98
C LEU A 274 6.28 12.74 -25.33
N ASN A 275 7.04 13.83 -25.42
CA ASN A 275 7.26 14.55 -26.66
C ASN A 275 8.39 13.89 -27.48
N SER A 276 8.14 13.69 -28.78
CA SER A 276 9.15 13.17 -29.70
C SER A 276 10.39 14.06 -29.79
N GLY A 277 11.55 13.45 -29.94
CA GLY A 277 12.83 14.12 -30.18
C GLY A 277 13.52 14.68 -28.93
N ILE A 278 12.91 14.48 -27.76
CA ILE A 278 13.48 14.84 -26.46
C ILE A 278 13.99 13.57 -25.79
N TYR A 279 15.20 13.61 -25.25
CA TYR A 279 15.74 12.51 -24.47
C TYR A 279 15.17 12.57 -23.05
N GLY A 280 14.47 11.52 -22.64
CA GLY A 280 14.01 11.31 -21.26
C GLY A 280 15.04 10.52 -20.47
N SER A 281 15.31 10.94 -19.23
CA SER A 281 16.24 10.24 -18.35
C SER A 281 15.51 9.13 -17.61
N ALA A 282 16.00 7.89 -17.74
CA ALA A 282 15.48 6.71 -17.05
C ALA A 282 16.50 6.13 -16.05
N SER A 283 17.27 7.00 -15.39
CA SER A 283 18.16 6.61 -14.28
C SER A 283 18.49 7.81 -13.39
N ALA A 284 18.70 7.54 -12.10
CA ALA A 284 19.04 8.55 -11.09
C ALA A 284 20.35 9.34 -11.39
N ASN A 285 21.22 8.82 -12.26
CA ASN A 285 22.46 9.47 -12.71
C ASN A 285 22.42 9.90 -14.19
N GLY A 286 21.30 9.71 -14.90
CA GLY A 286 21.14 10.04 -16.32
C GLY A 286 21.93 9.18 -17.30
N GLU A 287 22.53 8.07 -16.84
CA GLU A 287 23.34 7.17 -17.68
C GLU A 287 22.51 6.22 -18.56
N LYS A 288 21.22 6.08 -18.26
CA LYS A 288 20.22 5.26 -18.97
C LYS A 288 18.98 6.12 -19.24
N GLY A 289 18.34 5.90 -20.37
CA GLY A 289 17.23 6.71 -20.83
C GLY A 289 16.79 6.34 -22.23
N PHE A 290 15.71 6.97 -22.67
CA PHE A 290 15.17 6.74 -24.00
C PHE A 290 14.87 8.04 -24.72
N VAL A 291 14.72 7.96 -26.03
CA VAL A 291 14.24 9.05 -26.87
C VAL A 291 13.09 8.57 -27.72
N ILE A 292 11.98 9.31 -27.72
CA ILE A 292 10.88 9.00 -28.64
C ILE A 292 11.28 9.51 -30.02
N ALA A 293 11.27 8.64 -31.02
CA ALA A 293 11.64 9.00 -32.38
C ALA A 293 10.70 10.06 -32.96
N ASN A 294 11.20 10.87 -33.89
CA ASN A 294 10.35 11.86 -34.57
C ASN A 294 9.22 11.16 -35.34
N LYS A 295 8.01 11.76 -35.30
CA LYS A 295 6.75 11.21 -35.88
C LYS A 295 6.14 10.04 -35.11
N THR A 296 6.75 9.61 -34.02
CA THR A 296 6.09 8.75 -33.03
C THR A 296 5.29 9.62 -32.07
N THR A 297 4.10 9.15 -31.69
CA THR A 297 3.27 9.74 -30.64
C THR A 297 3.07 8.66 -29.60
N ILE A 298 3.26 9.01 -28.33
CA ILE A 298 2.99 8.12 -27.20
C ILE A 298 1.94 8.82 -26.34
N GLU A 299 0.81 8.18 -26.15
CA GLU A 299 -0.34 8.75 -25.45
C GLU A 299 -0.22 8.53 -23.94
N ASN A 300 0.26 7.36 -23.51
CA ASN A 300 0.09 6.92 -22.13
C ASN A 300 1.42 6.70 -21.40
N TYR A 301 1.40 6.95 -20.09
CA TYR A 301 2.48 6.62 -19.18
C TYR A 301 1.94 5.90 -17.95
N LYS A 302 2.67 4.89 -17.49
CA LYS A 302 2.42 4.18 -16.24
C LYS A 302 3.69 4.11 -15.40
N GLY A 303 3.71 4.81 -14.26
CA GLY A 303 4.83 4.89 -13.33
C GLY A 303 4.93 3.73 -12.34
N GLY A 304 5.98 3.76 -11.52
CA GLY A 304 6.30 2.76 -10.50
C GLY A 304 5.90 3.20 -9.08
N SER A 305 6.78 2.97 -8.12
CA SER A 305 6.59 3.41 -6.73
C SER A 305 7.52 4.56 -6.31
N SER A 306 8.08 5.27 -7.29
CA SER A 306 9.13 6.28 -7.10
C SER A 306 8.62 7.64 -7.50
N SER A 307 9.21 8.70 -6.96
CA SER A 307 8.90 10.09 -7.31
C SER A 307 9.35 10.43 -8.73
N ASP A 308 8.42 10.37 -9.67
CA ASP A 308 8.64 10.62 -11.09
C ASP A 308 8.28 12.05 -11.50
N THR A 309 8.91 12.53 -12.56
CA THR A 309 8.51 13.75 -13.26
C THR A 309 8.11 13.38 -14.68
N VAL A 310 6.85 13.65 -15.04
CA VAL A 310 6.26 13.23 -16.31
C VAL A 310 5.76 14.44 -17.09
N PHE A 311 6.29 14.62 -18.30
CA PHE A 311 5.85 15.62 -19.24
C PHE A 311 4.92 14.99 -20.28
N GLY A 312 3.65 15.38 -20.25
CA GLY A 312 2.69 15.08 -21.32
C GLY A 312 3.09 15.72 -22.66
N ASN A 313 2.32 15.43 -23.69
CA ASN A 313 2.48 16.05 -25.01
C ASN A 313 1.18 16.77 -25.42
N ASN A 314 1.01 17.05 -26.71
CA ASN A 314 -0.15 17.84 -27.20
C ASN A 314 -1.35 16.98 -27.63
N VAL A 315 -1.27 15.66 -27.47
CA VAL A 315 -2.40 14.76 -27.72
C VAL A 315 -3.08 14.41 -26.40
N GLN A 316 -4.21 13.70 -26.47
CA GLN A 316 -4.86 13.20 -25.27
C GLN A 316 -3.96 12.14 -24.60
N ASN A 317 -3.47 12.46 -23.41
CA ASN A 317 -2.64 11.59 -22.61
C ASN A 317 -3.42 10.84 -21.53
N ASN A 318 -3.00 9.62 -21.20
CA ASN A 318 -3.40 8.91 -19.99
C ASN A 318 -2.16 8.67 -19.12
N ILE A 319 -1.96 9.49 -18.10
CA ILE A 319 -0.78 9.47 -17.24
C ILE A 319 -1.20 8.96 -15.86
N GLN A 320 -0.62 7.83 -15.45
CA GLN A 320 -0.79 7.25 -14.12
C GLN A 320 0.57 7.06 -13.48
N THR A 321 0.92 7.83 -12.46
CA THR A 321 2.26 7.76 -11.84
C THR A 321 2.37 6.73 -10.71
N ASN A 322 1.23 6.28 -10.17
CA ASN A 322 1.11 5.26 -9.11
C ASN A 322 1.59 5.75 -7.74
N ASN A 323 2.66 5.23 -7.14
CA ASN A 323 3.10 5.73 -5.83
C ASN A 323 4.35 6.60 -6.01
N GLY A 324 4.57 7.54 -5.11
CA GLY A 324 5.68 8.50 -5.18
C GLY A 324 5.15 9.92 -4.98
N ASN A 325 6.05 10.85 -4.67
CA ASN A 325 5.71 12.27 -4.80
C ASN A 325 6.00 12.68 -6.25
N ASP A 326 4.98 12.71 -7.10
CA ASP A 326 5.12 12.84 -8.54
C ASP A 326 4.85 14.25 -9.05
N ILE A 327 5.43 14.59 -10.20
CA ILE A 327 5.21 15.85 -10.88
C ILE A 327 4.72 15.58 -12.30
N ILE A 328 3.48 15.95 -12.59
CA ILE A 328 2.87 15.82 -13.90
C ILE A 328 2.77 17.20 -14.56
N TYR A 329 3.33 17.35 -15.76
CA TYR A 329 3.09 18.49 -16.62
C TYR A 329 1.98 18.14 -17.61
N GLY A 330 0.76 18.58 -17.30
CA GLY A 330 -0.46 18.20 -18.03
C GLY A 330 -0.46 18.61 -19.51
N SER A 331 0.33 19.61 -19.90
CA SER A 331 0.43 20.05 -21.30
C SER A 331 -0.92 20.45 -21.91
N SER A 332 -1.21 20.12 -23.16
CA SER A 332 -2.49 20.44 -23.79
C SER A 332 -3.07 19.18 -24.42
N GLY A 333 -4.37 18.98 -24.33
CA GLY A 333 -4.95 17.68 -24.64
C GLY A 333 -6.17 17.49 -23.77
N ASN A 334 -6.96 16.45 -24.04
CA ASN A 334 -8.04 16.10 -23.13
C ASN A 334 -7.56 14.97 -22.23
N ASP A 335 -6.78 15.32 -21.22
CA ASP A 335 -5.91 14.35 -20.56
C ASP A 335 -6.63 13.64 -19.41
N THR A 336 -6.18 12.43 -19.09
CA THR A 336 -6.56 11.72 -17.86
C THR A 336 -5.30 11.56 -17.04
N LEU A 337 -5.25 12.25 -15.89
CA LEU A 337 -4.05 12.44 -15.10
C LEU A 337 -4.32 11.91 -13.68
N ASN A 338 -3.50 10.98 -13.22
CA ASN A 338 -3.63 10.38 -11.90
C ASN A 338 -2.25 10.33 -11.22
N GLY A 339 -2.06 11.14 -10.17
CA GLY A 339 -0.83 11.16 -9.36
C GLY A 339 -0.68 9.90 -8.51
N GLY A 340 -1.81 9.30 -8.17
CA GLY A 340 -1.89 8.05 -7.44
C GLY A 340 -1.67 8.29 -5.95
N GLY A 341 -0.44 8.18 -5.47
CA GLY A 341 -0.20 8.07 -4.05
C GLY A 341 1.09 8.66 -3.58
N GLY A 342 1.01 9.63 -2.67
CA GLY A 342 2.12 10.45 -2.26
C GLY A 342 1.67 11.91 -2.25
N VAL A 343 2.61 12.83 -2.50
CA VAL A 343 2.32 14.26 -2.65
C VAL A 343 2.63 14.69 -4.07
N ASP A 344 1.58 14.87 -4.84
CA ASP A 344 1.64 15.01 -6.28
C ASP A 344 1.33 16.44 -6.74
N TYR A 345 2.00 16.83 -7.81
CA TYR A 345 1.91 18.15 -8.42
C TYR A 345 1.44 18.04 -9.87
N LEU A 346 0.35 18.73 -10.20
CA LEU A 346 -0.03 18.99 -11.59
C LEU A 346 0.34 20.42 -11.98
N ILE A 347 1.17 20.54 -13.02
CA ILE A 347 1.74 21.81 -13.47
C ILE A 347 1.15 22.24 -14.82
N TYR A 348 0.57 23.45 -14.82
CA TYR A 348 0.15 24.22 -16.00
C TYR A 348 0.91 25.55 -16.06
N GLU A 349 2.23 25.48 -16.23
CA GLU A 349 3.16 26.63 -16.14
C GLU A 349 2.94 27.74 -17.16
N SER A 350 2.27 27.45 -18.28
CA SER A 350 2.08 28.40 -19.38
C SER A 350 0.88 29.34 -19.23
N LEU A 351 -0.01 29.08 -18.27
CA LEU A 351 -1.26 29.83 -18.11
C LEU A 351 -1.57 30.17 -16.64
N PRO A 352 -2.10 31.36 -16.36
CA PRO A 352 -2.51 31.74 -15.02
C PRO A 352 -3.83 31.06 -14.63
N TYR A 353 -4.07 30.90 -13.33
CA TYR A 353 -5.24 30.23 -12.75
C TYR A 353 -6.59 30.71 -13.33
N ASN A 354 -6.71 32.00 -13.65
CA ASN A 354 -7.94 32.59 -14.18
C ASN A 354 -8.32 32.12 -15.61
N GLN A 355 -7.46 31.34 -16.27
CA GLN A 355 -7.71 30.70 -17.55
C GLN A 355 -8.39 29.34 -17.42
N PHE A 356 -8.65 28.87 -16.20
CA PHE A 356 -9.21 27.55 -15.96
C PHE A 356 -10.61 27.63 -15.34
N ASN A 357 -11.42 26.62 -15.63
CA ASN A 357 -12.65 26.31 -14.93
C ASN A 357 -12.50 24.94 -14.30
N PHE A 358 -13.03 24.78 -13.09
CA PHE A 358 -12.96 23.54 -12.33
C PHE A 358 -14.38 23.06 -12.05
N SER A 359 -14.64 21.76 -12.23
CA SER A 359 -15.97 21.15 -12.11
C SER A 359 -15.87 19.66 -11.80
N ASN A 360 -17.01 19.03 -11.48
CA ASN A 360 -17.13 17.59 -11.21
C ASN A 360 -16.07 17.07 -10.23
N TYR A 361 -16.20 17.47 -8.96
CA TYR A 361 -15.24 17.12 -7.93
C TYR A 361 -15.55 15.77 -7.29
N SER A 362 -14.50 15.00 -7.01
CA SER A 362 -14.53 13.82 -6.14
C SER A 362 -13.60 14.09 -4.96
N VAL A 363 -14.11 14.04 -3.73
CA VAL A 363 -13.27 14.30 -2.55
C VAL A 363 -12.40 13.10 -2.23
N ASP A 364 -12.95 11.90 -2.35
CA ASP A 364 -12.30 10.64 -1.95
C ASP A 364 -11.03 10.35 -2.76
N ASN A 365 -10.96 10.82 -4.01
CA ASN A 365 -9.85 10.59 -4.94
C ASN A 365 -9.18 11.89 -5.40
N PHE A 366 -9.29 13.00 -4.66
CA PHE A 366 -8.82 14.33 -5.10
C PHE A 366 -9.17 14.64 -6.58
N GLY A 367 -10.39 14.26 -6.99
CA GLY A 367 -10.82 14.27 -8.38
C GLY A 367 -11.35 15.62 -8.82
N VAL A 368 -10.93 16.12 -9.99
CA VAL A 368 -11.46 17.35 -10.60
C VAL A 368 -11.42 17.28 -12.13
N THR A 369 -12.46 17.80 -12.76
CA THR A 369 -12.42 18.14 -14.20
C THR A 369 -11.94 19.57 -14.39
N ILE A 370 -10.81 19.74 -15.07
CA ILE A 370 -10.21 21.04 -15.40
C ILE A 370 -10.54 21.36 -16.85
N THR A 371 -11.06 22.56 -17.13
CA THR A 371 -11.34 23.01 -18.49
C THR A 371 -10.60 24.31 -18.77
N ASN A 372 -9.83 24.33 -19.85
CA ASN A 372 -9.14 25.52 -20.31
C ASN A 372 -10.11 26.47 -21.04
N ARG A 373 -10.19 27.73 -20.59
CA ARG A 373 -11.07 28.76 -21.16
C ARG A 373 -10.65 29.25 -22.55
N THR A 374 -9.37 29.15 -22.89
CA THR A 374 -8.78 29.74 -24.10
C THR A 374 -8.45 28.67 -25.14
N GLY A 375 -8.07 27.46 -24.71
CA GLY A 375 -7.76 26.31 -25.56
C GLY A 375 -8.92 25.32 -25.74
N GLY A 376 -9.92 25.34 -24.84
CA GLY A 376 -11.13 24.51 -24.93
C GLY A 376 -10.93 23.03 -24.62
N TRP A 377 -9.73 22.62 -24.23
CA TRP A 377 -9.42 21.26 -23.80
C TRP A 377 -9.85 20.99 -22.35
N ILE A 378 -10.03 19.72 -22.02
CA ILE A 378 -10.65 19.24 -20.79
C ILE A 378 -9.85 18.06 -20.21
N ASP A 379 -9.28 18.27 -19.03
CA ASP A 379 -8.55 17.25 -18.30
C ASP A 379 -9.40 16.67 -17.18
N LYS A 380 -9.26 15.36 -16.97
CA LYS A 380 -9.76 14.64 -15.81
C LYS A 380 -8.58 14.33 -14.92
N VAL A 381 -8.62 14.83 -13.70
CA VAL A 381 -7.53 14.72 -12.75
C VAL A 381 -8.03 13.98 -11.52
N GLU A 382 -7.23 13.05 -11.00
CA GLU A 382 -7.45 12.33 -9.75
C GLU A 382 -6.13 12.26 -8.98
N ASN A 383 -6.20 12.18 -7.66
CA ASN A 383 -5.07 12.01 -6.76
C ASN A 383 -3.95 13.01 -7.04
N ILE A 384 -4.28 14.31 -7.02
CA ILE A 384 -3.32 15.41 -7.12
C ILE A 384 -3.59 16.39 -5.99
N GLU A 385 -2.60 16.61 -5.13
CA GLU A 385 -2.71 17.49 -3.96
C GLU A 385 -2.45 18.95 -4.34
N PHE A 386 -1.53 19.21 -5.28
CA PHE A 386 -1.09 20.54 -5.64
C PHE A 386 -1.21 20.84 -7.13
N PHE A 387 -1.75 22.03 -7.44
CA PHE A 387 -1.91 22.53 -8.79
C PHE A 387 -1.10 23.81 -8.95
N GLN A 388 -0.10 23.77 -9.81
CA GLN A 388 0.76 24.91 -10.10
C GLN A 388 0.35 25.57 -11.41
N PHE A 389 0.02 26.84 -11.35
CA PHE A 389 -0.26 27.72 -12.49
C PHE A 389 0.84 28.76 -12.63
N SER A 390 0.85 29.50 -13.74
CA SER A 390 1.89 30.50 -13.99
C SER A 390 1.92 31.65 -12.96
N ASP A 391 0.83 31.88 -12.21
CA ASP A 391 0.68 33.00 -11.26
C ASP A 391 0.54 32.57 -9.80
N ARG A 392 0.36 31.27 -9.50
CA ARG A 392 0.15 30.74 -8.15
C ARG A 392 0.22 29.22 -8.11
N THR A 393 0.45 28.68 -6.93
CA THR A 393 0.19 27.28 -6.60
C THR A 393 -1.01 27.20 -5.66
N LEU A 394 -1.92 26.26 -5.91
CA LEU A 394 -3.10 25.99 -5.11
C LEU A 394 -3.07 24.55 -4.61
N LYS A 395 -3.57 24.33 -3.39
CA LYS A 395 -3.94 22.98 -2.96
C LYS A 395 -5.25 22.59 -3.63
N PHE A 396 -5.52 21.30 -3.76
CA PHE A 396 -6.82 20.79 -4.22
C PHE A 396 -7.99 21.41 -3.42
N SER A 397 -7.84 21.54 -2.10
CA SER A 397 -8.81 22.21 -1.21
C SER A 397 -9.09 23.67 -1.59
N ASP A 398 -8.10 24.38 -2.14
CA ASP A 398 -8.22 25.79 -2.49
C ASP A 398 -8.94 25.97 -3.84
N ILE A 399 -8.82 25.00 -4.74
CA ILE A 399 -9.59 24.95 -5.98
C ILE A 399 -11.09 24.83 -5.67
N LEU A 400 -11.43 24.01 -4.67
CA LEU A 400 -12.81 23.81 -4.23
C LEU A 400 -13.42 25.08 -3.60
N THR A 401 -12.64 25.84 -2.83
CA THR A 401 -13.12 27.04 -2.10
C THR A 401 -13.14 28.31 -2.95
N GLY A 402 -12.35 28.36 -4.04
CA GLY A 402 -12.29 29.49 -4.98
C GLY A 402 -13.52 29.65 -5.89
N HIS A 403 -14.44 28.68 -5.88
CA HIS A 403 -15.74 28.74 -6.54
C HIS A 403 -16.83 28.93 -5.47
N SER A 404 -17.66 29.96 -5.64
CA SER A 404 -18.70 30.37 -4.69
C SER A 404 -19.87 29.39 -4.62
N ASP A 405 -19.62 28.17 -4.14
CA ASP A 405 -20.63 27.22 -3.66
C ASP A 405 -20.22 26.66 -2.29
N GLY A 406 -19.89 27.59 -1.38
CA GLY A 406 -20.12 27.55 0.08
C GLY A 406 -20.06 26.24 0.89
N THR A 407 -19.41 25.18 0.44
CA THR A 407 -19.49 23.84 1.07
C THR A 407 -18.18 23.08 0.99
N VAL A 408 -17.04 23.66 1.40
CA VAL A 408 -15.87 22.84 1.75
C VAL A 408 -15.26 23.37 3.04
N SER A 409 -15.52 22.65 4.14
CA SER A 409 -14.73 22.77 5.37
C SER A 409 -13.34 22.17 5.13
N ALA A 410 -12.35 22.72 5.82
CA ALA A 410 -10.95 22.34 5.77
C ALA A 410 -10.74 20.81 5.60
N ILE A 411 -10.03 20.44 4.53
CA ILE A 411 -9.60 19.06 4.26
C ILE A 411 -8.20 18.95 4.82
N GLU A 412 -8.01 18.08 5.80
CA GLU A 412 -6.68 17.73 6.33
C GLU A 412 -5.94 16.84 5.30
N ARG A 413 -4.61 16.96 5.29
CA ARG A 413 -3.67 16.28 4.38
C ARG A 413 -3.75 14.76 4.60
N ASN A 414 -3.82 13.95 3.53
CA ASN A 414 -3.53 12.51 3.64
C ASN A 414 -2.03 12.29 3.86
N HIS A 415 -1.67 11.46 4.80
CA HIS A 415 -0.31 11.07 5.15
C HIS A 415 -0.20 9.58 4.92
N ALA A 416 0.95 9.14 4.39
CA ALA A 416 1.16 7.71 4.21
C ALA A 416 1.00 6.94 5.53
N PRO A 417 0.46 5.70 5.46
CA PRO A 417 0.39 4.84 6.62
C PRO A 417 1.81 4.54 7.10
N LYS A 418 1.94 4.17 8.36
CA LYS A 418 3.19 3.77 8.98
C LYS A 418 3.10 2.31 9.39
N ALA A 419 3.90 1.47 8.74
CA ALA A 419 4.02 0.07 9.06
C ALA A 419 4.85 -0.11 10.35
N GLY A 420 4.38 -0.97 11.25
CA GLY A 420 5.07 -1.38 12.45
C GLY A 420 5.67 -2.77 12.29
N ASP A 421 6.96 -2.95 12.59
CA ASP A 421 7.54 -4.30 12.55
C ASP A 421 6.87 -5.25 13.55
N ASP A 422 6.61 -6.49 13.10
CA ASP A 422 5.99 -7.54 13.91
C ASP A 422 6.99 -8.57 14.41
N HIS A 423 6.62 -9.21 15.51
CA HIS A 423 7.40 -10.28 16.12
C HIS A 423 6.50 -11.43 16.56
N PHE A 424 6.82 -12.63 16.09
CA PHE A 424 6.14 -13.87 16.46
C PHE A 424 7.15 -14.91 16.95
N ILE A 425 6.68 -15.86 17.74
CA ILE A 425 7.47 -16.95 18.28
C ILE A 425 6.75 -18.27 17.97
N VAL A 426 7.51 -19.30 17.56
CA VAL A 426 6.98 -20.63 17.30
C VAL A 426 7.98 -21.70 17.72
N GLU A 427 7.52 -22.88 18.13
CA GLU A 427 8.42 -24.01 18.37
C GLU A 427 8.86 -24.67 17.05
N LYS A 428 10.09 -25.18 17.01
CA LYS A 428 10.62 -25.90 15.84
C LYS A 428 9.70 -27.05 15.40
N GLY A 429 9.41 -27.12 14.11
CA GLY A 429 8.57 -28.17 13.52
C GLY A 429 7.06 -27.89 13.55
N ASP A 430 6.61 -26.90 14.31
CA ASP A 430 5.20 -26.51 14.35
C ASP A 430 4.81 -25.58 13.20
N ARG A 431 3.51 -25.39 13.02
CA ARG A 431 2.95 -24.48 12.03
C ARG A 431 2.42 -23.23 12.73
N LEU A 432 3.00 -22.08 12.41
CA LEU A 432 2.50 -20.78 12.81
C LEU A 432 1.51 -20.27 11.75
N VAL A 433 0.35 -19.79 12.19
CA VAL A 433 -0.65 -19.14 11.33
C VAL A 433 -0.91 -17.76 11.93
N VAL A 434 -0.69 -16.71 11.13
CA VAL A 434 -0.82 -15.31 11.55
C VAL A 434 -1.83 -14.64 10.64
N GLN A 435 -2.91 -14.10 11.19
CA GLN A 435 -3.86 -13.32 10.39
C GLN A 435 -3.21 -12.04 9.91
N LYS A 436 -3.56 -11.60 8.69
CA LYS A 436 -3.15 -10.30 8.17
C LYS A 436 -3.56 -9.17 9.12
N SER A 437 -4.74 -9.26 9.73
CA SER A 437 -5.19 -8.28 10.73
C SER A 437 -4.32 -8.22 11.99
N GLU A 438 -3.61 -9.29 12.35
CA GLU A 438 -2.67 -9.27 13.48
C GLU A 438 -1.40 -8.49 13.15
N ILE A 439 -0.95 -8.58 11.89
CA ILE A 439 0.18 -7.81 11.36
C ILE A 439 -0.20 -6.34 11.20
N LEU A 440 -1.43 -6.03 10.76
CA LEU A 440 -1.89 -4.65 10.66
C LEU A 440 -2.19 -3.99 12.03
N ALA A 441 -2.14 -4.74 13.13
CA ALA A 441 -2.62 -4.24 14.43
C ALA A 441 -1.76 -3.11 15.00
N ASN A 442 -0.47 -3.08 14.64
CA ASN A 442 0.49 -2.06 15.04
C ASN A 442 0.73 -1.00 13.94
N ASP A 443 0.20 -1.21 12.75
CA ASP A 443 0.23 -0.28 11.62
C ASP A 443 -0.74 0.86 11.87
N LYS A 444 -0.32 2.09 11.53
CA LYS A 444 -1.11 3.28 11.83
C LYS A 444 -1.08 4.29 10.72
N ASP A 445 -2.25 4.85 10.48
CA ASP A 445 -2.40 6.02 9.65
C ASP A 445 -2.70 7.21 10.57
N ILE A 446 -2.02 8.34 10.37
CA ILE A 446 -2.20 9.51 11.23
C ILE A 446 -3.55 10.21 10.96
N ASP A 447 -4.13 9.99 9.77
CA ASP A 447 -5.43 10.52 9.37
C ASP A 447 -6.56 9.56 9.70
N GLY A 448 -6.23 8.35 10.19
CA GLY A 448 -7.18 7.34 10.62
C GLY A 448 -7.75 6.51 9.48
N ASP A 449 -7.09 6.53 8.33
CA ASP A 449 -7.50 5.78 7.15
C ASP A 449 -7.33 4.28 7.29
N SER A 450 -8.17 3.53 6.58
CA SER A 450 -8.17 2.08 6.63
C SER A 450 -6.94 1.52 5.94
N ILE A 451 -6.11 0.82 6.68
CA ILE A 451 -4.89 0.19 6.17
C ILE A 451 -5.18 -1.23 5.67
N SER A 452 -4.59 -1.61 4.54
CA SER A 452 -4.73 -2.93 3.93
C SER A 452 -3.41 -3.42 3.29
N PHE A 453 -3.27 -4.73 3.08
CA PHE A 453 -2.10 -5.29 2.38
C PHE A 453 -2.17 -5.08 0.87
N VAL A 454 -1.02 -4.82 0.26
CA VAL A 454 -0.87 -4.84 -1.21
C VAL A 454 -0.61 -6.28 -1.68
N GLU A 455 -1.58 -6.87 -2.39
CA GLU A 455 -1.47 -8.21 -2.96
C GLU A 455 -0.56 -8.22 -4.20
N ASN A 456 0.75 -8.46 -4.00
CA ASN A 456 1.70 -9.02 -4.99
C ASN A 456 3.16 -9.06 -4.50
N ASN A 457 3.44 -8.68 -3.24
CA ASN A 457 4.80 -8.72 -2.74
C ASN A 457 5.23 -10.19 -2.50
N GLN A 458 6.19 -10.65 -3.31
CA GLN A 458 6.73 -12.00 -3.26
C GLN A 458 7.44 -12.21 -1.91
N VAL A 459 6.81 -12.92 -0.98
CA VAL A 459 7.50 -13.36 0.24
C VAL A 459 8.56 -14.40 -0.16
N VAL A 460 9.84 -13.99 -0.14
CA VAL A 460 11.00 -14.82 -0.53
C VAL A 460 11.45 -15.71 0.64
N ASP A 461 10.55 -16.55 1.15
CA ASP A 461 10.93 -17.72 1.94
C ASP A 461 9.96 -18.87 1.59
N GLY A 462 10.48 -19.94 0.98
CA GLY A 462 9.70 -21.09 0.52
C GLY A 462 9.01 -21.91 1.63
N ARG A 463 8.98 -21.38 2.86
CA ARG A 463 8.28 -21.91 4.04
C ARG A 463 7.04 -21.10 4.42
N ILE A 464 6.81 -19.97 3.77
CA ILE A 464 5.65 -19.11 3.98
C ILE A 464 4.67 -19.34 2.84
N ASN A 465 3.45 -19.74 3.20
CA ASN A 465 2.32 -19.77 2.28
C ASN A 465 1.42 -18.59 2.61
N THR A 466 1.23 -17.70 1.64
CA THR A 466 0.33 -16.57 1.74
C THR A 466 -1.06 -16.99 1.26
N TYR A 467 -2.07 -16.72 2.08
CA TYR A 467 -3.48 -16.87 1.74
C TYR A 467 -4.16 -15.50 1.76
N ARG A 468 -5.44 -15.47 1.37
CA ARG A 468 -6.23 -14.24 1.30
C ARG A 468 -6.16 -13.46 2.62
N ASP A 469 -6.39 -14.14 3.74
CA ASP A 469 -6.59 -13.49 5.04
C ASP A 469 -5.45 -13.74 6.05
N TYR A 470 -4.54 -14.69 5.79
CA TYR A 470 -3.48 -15.06 6.72
C TYR A 470 -2.20 -15.53 6.02
N PHE A 471 -1.11 -15.52 6.77
CA PHE A 471 0.15 -16.18 6.42
C PHE A 471 0.30 -17.48 7.22
N ALA A 472 0.79 -18.53 6.58
CA ALA A 472 1.16 -19.77 7.27
C ALA A 472 2.65 -20.04 7.12
N PHE A 473 3.36 -20.07 8.25
CA PHE A 473 4.78 -20.39 8.34
C PHE A 473 4.97 -21.81 8.89
N GLN A 474 5.67 -22.66 8.14
CA GLN A 474 6.06 -23.99 8.62
C GLN A 474 7.45 -23.93 9.23
N ALA A 475 7.54 -24.02 10.57
CA ALA A 475 8.80 -23.91 11.28
C ALA A 475 9.74 -25.08 10.96
N PRO A 476 11.04 -24.81 10.70
CA PRO A 476 12.04 -25.87 10.53
C PRO A 476 12.26 -26.69 11.80
N ARG A 477 12.88 -27.86 11.66
CA ARG A 477 13.29 -28.71 12.80
C ARG A 477 14.55 -28.21 13.54
N SER A 478 14.90 -26.94 13.37
CA SER A 478 16.07 -26.30 13.99
C SER A 478 15.68 -24.90 14.45
N ALA A 479 16.11 -24.51 15.65
CA ALA A 479 15.91 -23.17 16.16
C ALA A 479 16.64 -22.10 15.31
N GLY A 480 16.12 -20.87 15.29
CA GLY A 480 16.66 -19.76 14.50
C GLY A 480 15.66 -18.64 14.26
N VAL A 481 16.12 -17.54 13.66
CA VAL A 481 15.29 -16.36 13.34
C VAL A 481 14.98 -16.34 11.85
N HIS A 482 13.71 -16.11 11.50
CA HIS A 482 13.21 -15.96 10.13
C HIS A 482 12.59 -14.58 9.94
N LYS A 483 12.69 -14.00 8.73
CA LYS A 483 12.15 -12.67 8.45
C LYS A 483 11.53 -12.58 7.06
N PHE A 484 10.49 -11.77 6.92
CA PHE A 484 9.96 -11.35 5.62
C PHE A 484 9.32 -9.96 5.71
N ASP A 485 9.30 -9.25 4.58
CA ASP A 485 8.74 -7.90 4.49
C ASP A 485 7.32 -7.95 3.91
N TYR A 486 6.48 -7.00 4.29
CA TYR A 486 5.13 -6.81 3.76
C TYR A 486 4.87 -5.33 3.43
N LEU A 487 3.96 -5.09 2.48
CA LEU A 487 3.61 -3.74 2.00
C LEU A 487 2.14 -3.45 2.34
N ILE A 488 1.87 -2.29 2.93
CA ILE A 488 0.54 -1.81 3.29
C ILE A 488 0.15 -0.56 2.52
N SER A 489 -1.16 -0.29 2.41
CA SER A 489 -1.73 0.91 1.80
C SER A 489 -2.93 1.42 2.57
N ASP A 490 -3.11 2.74 2.61
CA ASP A 490 -4.28 3.45 3.16
C ASP A 490 -5.48 3.49 2.19
N GLY A 491 -5.34 2.97 0.96
CA GLY A 491 -6.37 3.05 -0.09
C GLY A 491 -6.58 4.45 -0.68
N LYS A 492 -5.80 5.44 -0.22
CA LYS A 492 -5.77 6.84 -0.67
C LYS A 492 -4.40 7.26 -1.21
N GLY A 493 -3.57 6.27 -1.53
CA GLY A 493 -2.30 6.42 -2.22
C GLY A 493 -1.06 6.35 -1.31
N GLY A 494 -1.21 6.45 0.00
CA GLY A 494 -0.12 6.17 0.93
C GLY A 494 0.23 4.67 0.98
N THR A 495 1.53 4.35 1.02
CA THR A 495 2.03 2.99 1.30
C THR A 495 3.27 3.00 2.19
N ASP A 496 3.51 1.92 2.93
CA ASP A 496 4.73 1.72 3.73
C ASP A 496 5.07 0.21 3.87
N VAL A 497 6.33 -0.10 4.21
CA VAL A 497 6.85 -1.47 4.31
C VAL A 497 7.16 -1.83 5.76
N GLY A 498 6.55 -2.90 6.26
CA GLY A 498 6.85 -3.47 7.57
C GLY A 498 7.62 -4.79 7.48
N THR A 499 8.32 -5.16 8.55
CA THR A 499 9.06 -6.43 8.64
C THR A 499 8.44 -7.35 9.69
N VAL A 500 8.12 -8.59 9.31
CA VAL A 500 7.77 -9.65 10.26
C VAL A 500 9.01 -10.45 10.64
N THR A 501 9.27 -10.58 11.93
CA THR A 501 10.33 -11.44 12.50
C THR A 501 9.73 -12.62 13.25
N ILE A 502 10.18 -13.85 12.96
CA ILE A 502 9.72 -15.09 13.61
C ILE A 502 10.90 -15.78 14.31
N ASP A 503 10.83 -15.90 15.63
CA ASP A 503 11.79 -16.66 16.43
C ASP A 503 11.32 -18.12 16.58
N VAL A 504 12.10 -19.04 16.01
CA VAL A 504 11.88 -20.48 16.15
C VAL A 504 12.66 -20.99 17.36
N LEU A 505 11.96 -21.38 18.41
CA LEU A 505 12.54 -21.85 19.67
C LEU A 505 12.67 -23.38 19.72
N ASP A 506 13.56 -23.84 20.59
CA ASP A 506 13.75 -25.28 20.85
C ASP A 506 12.64 -25.89 21.73
N TYR A 507 11.95 -25.06 22.52
CA TYR A 507 10.86 -25.41 23.44
C TYR A 507 10.04 -24.16 23.77
N LEU A 508 8.70 -24.24 23.73
CA LEU A 508 7.79 -23.17 24.16
C LEU A 508 6.84 -23.69 25.27
N ASN A 509 6.95 -23.13 26.47
CA ASN A 509 6.16 -23.55 27.65
C ASN A 509 4.73 -22.98 27.59
N ARG A 510 3.70 -23.81 27.78
CA ARG A 510 2.27 -23.45 27.81
C ARG A 510 1.75 -23.43 29.26
N PRO A 511 0.75 -22.60 29.59
CA PRO A 511 0.20 -22.57 30.93
C PRO A 511 -0.51 -23.89 31.27
N PRO A 512 -0.58 -24.23 32.57
CA PRO A 512 -1.37 -25.37 33.03
C PRO A 512 -2.88 -25.16 32.77
N GLU A 513 -3.66 -26.23 32.77
CA GLU A 513 -5.13 -26.20 32.68
C GLU A 513 -5.72 -26.58 34.04
N ALA A 514 -6.28 -25.60 34.75
CA ALA A 514 -6.93 -25.77 36.04
C ALA A 514 -8.38 -26.23 35.86
N VAL A 515 -8.76 -27.31 36.52
CA VAL A 515 -10.10 -27.89 36.40
C VAL A 515 -10.92 -27.58 37.65
N ASP A 516 -12.12 -27.02 37.45
CA ASP A 516 -13.03 -26.69 38.55
C ASP A 516 -13.35 -27.91 39.44
N ASP A 517 -13.38 -27.70 40.75
CA ASP A 517 -13.61 -28.72 41.76
C ASP A 517 -14.98 -28.60 42.42
N TYR A 518 -15.56 -29.75 42.79
CA TYR A 518 -16.87 -29.81 43.43
C TYR A 518 -16.83 -30.62 44.72
N PHE A 519 -17.36 -30.02 45.79
CA PHE A 519 -17.51 -30.63 47.10
C PHE A 519 -18.94 -30.44 47.62
N THR A 520 -19.38 -31.34 48.49
CA THR A 520 -20.69 -31.25 49.15
C THR A 520 -20.57 -31.44 50.65
N MET A 521 -21.42 -30.75 51.41
CA MET A 521 -21.54 -30.91 52.86
C MET A 521 -22.99 -30.73 53.31
N ASN A 522 -23.31 -31.15 54.53
CA ASN A 522 -24.63 -30.89 55.13
C ASN A 522 -24.58 -29.57 55.91
N ALA A 523 -25.71 -28.87 55.96
CA ALA A 523 -25.86 -27.68 56.79
C ALA A 523 -25.58 -27.99 58.28
N GLY A 524 -24.97 -27.04 58.98
CA GLY A 524 -24.55 -27.19 60.38
C GLY A 524 -23.31 -28.08 60.61
N SER A 525 -22.60 -28.47 59.54
CA SER A 525 -21.40 -29.32 59.60
C SER A 525 -20.11 -28.55 59.25
N GLN A 526 -18.96 -29.23 59.31
CA GLN A 526 -17.67 -28.69 58.87
C GLN A 526 -17.10 -29.54 57.74
N ILE A 527 -16.60 -28.90 56.69
CA ILE A 527 -15.81 -29.53 55.64
C ILE A 527 -14.33 -29.14 55.77
N ARG A 528 -13.43 -30.08 55.44
CA ARG A 528 -11.99 -29.86 55.34
C ARG A 528 -11.49 -30.41 54.02
N ILE A 529 -11.10 -29.52 53.12
CA ILE A 529 -10.56 -29.84 51.80
C ILE A 529 -9.04 -29.74 51.89
N HIS A 530 -8.34 -30.84 51.64
CA HIS A 530 -6.87 -30.80 51.60
C HIS A 530 -6.42 -30.17 50.28
N VAL A 531 -5.45 -29.27 50.33
CA VAL A 531 -5.02 -28.50 49.14
C VAL A 531 -4.49 -29.35 47.99
N THR A 532 -3.98 -30.56 48.25
CA THR A 532 -3.56 -31.48 47.17
C THR A 532 -4.73 -32.08 46.39
N LYS A 533 -5.97 -31.80 46.80
CA LYS A 533 -7.17 -32.20 46.05
C LYS A 533 -7.53 -31.19 44.97
N LEU A 534 -7.02 -29.97 45.05
CA LEU A 534 -7.35 -28.92 44.10
C LEU A 534 -6.66 -29.18 42.75
N PRO A 535 -5.32 -29.36 42.69
CA PRO A 535 -4.67 -29.61 41.40
C PRO A 535 -4.64 -31.09 40.99
N TRP A 536 -5.53 -31.93 41.52
CA TRP A 536 -5.47 -33.38 41.30
C TRP A 536 -5.90 -33.77 39.88
N ASN A 537 -6.86 -33.02 39.34
CA ASN A 537 -7.49 -33.17 38.04
C ASN A 537 -6.98 -32.15 37.02
N ASP A 538 -6.07 -31.28 37.44
CA ASP A 538 -5.40 -30.32 36.57
C ASP A 538 -4.39 -31.04 35.67
N THR A 539 -4.17 -30.48 34.49
CA THR A 539 -3.27 -31.05 33.50
C THR A 539 -2.34 -29.99 32.92
N ASP A 540 -1.17 -30.44 32.46
CA ASP A 540 -0.23 -29.61 31.73
C ASP A 540 0.01 -30.24 30.36
N LEU A 541 -0.10 -29.44 29.30
CA LEU A 541 0.04 -29.94 27.92
C LEU A 541 1.49 -30.25 27.54
N ASP A 542 2.46 -29.67 28.23
CA ASP A 542 3.88 -29.95 28.07
C ASP A 542 4.36 -31.09 28.96
N GLY A 543 3.55 -31.46 29.95
CA GLY A 543 3.83 -32.49 30.94
C GLY A 543 4.69 -31.97 32.09
N ASP A 544 4.74 -30.64 32.27
CA ASP A 544 5.45 -30.01 33.36
C ASP A 544 4.74 -30.29 34.71
N PRO A 545 5.51 -30.42 35.80
CA PRO A 545 4.96 -30.78 37.10
C PRO A 545 4.16 -29.62 37.71
N LEU A 546 2.87 -29.88 37.95
CA LEU A 546 1.98 -28.89 38.54
C LEU A 546 2.15 -28.72 40.05
N SER A 547 2.03 -27.48 40.50
CA SER A 547 2.11 -27.09 41.91
C SER A 547 1.05 -26.05 42.25
N LEU A 548 0.44 -26.19 43.43
CA LEU A 548 -0.52 -25.20 43.92
C LEU A 548 0.23 -23.94 44.40
N VAL A 549 -0.13 -22.78 43.85
CA VAL A 549 0.44 -21.47 44.20
C VAL A 549 -0.33 -20.82 45.35
N SER A 550 -1.65 -20.69 45.19
CA SER A 550 -2.49 -19.96 46.13
C SER A 550 -3.92 -20.50 46.21
N VAL A 551 -4.60 -20.10 47.27
CA VAL A 551 -6.04 -20.26 47.46
C VAL A 551 -6.58 -18.90 47.84
N ASP A 552 -7.42 -18.35 46.96
CA ASP A 552 -7.86 -16.96 47.00
C ASP A 552 -9.39 -16.88 46.99
N ASN A 553 -9.92 -15.67 47.18
CA ASN A 553 -11.36 -15.39 47.16
C ASN A 553 -12.18 -16.24 48.15
N LEU A 554 -11.60 -16.56 49.32
CA LEU A 554 -12.27 -17.32 50.37
C LEU A 554 -13.43 -16.51 51.00
N PRO A 555 -14.69 -16.97 50.90
CA PRO A 555 -15.83 -16.30 51.51
C PRO A 555 -15.75 -16.25 53.04
N GLU A 556 -16.58 -15.40 53.65
CA GLU A 556 -16.69 -15.33 55.11
C GLU A 556 -17.04 -16.71 55.70
N GLY A 557 -16.25 -17.13 56.70
CA GLY A 557 -16.36 -18.45 57.34
C GLY A 557 -15.40 -19.51 56.80
N PHE A 558 -14.72 -19.27 55.67
CA PHE A 558 -13.61 -20.10 55.23
C PHE A 558 -12.30 -19.73 55.94
N THR A 559 -11.45 -20.73 56.17
CA THR A 559 -10.09 -20.56 56.69
C THR A 559 -9.13 -21.43 55.89
N TYR A 560 -7.98 -20.86 55.51
CA TYR A 560 -6.88 -21.61 54.89
C TYR A 560 -5.69 -21.69 55.84
N ALA A 561 -5.43 -22.89 56.36
CA ALA A 561 -4.32 -23.14 57.27
C ALA A 561 -3.91 -24.61 57.27
N SER A 562 -2.61 -24.87 57.50
CA SER A 562 -2.07 -26.23 57.64
C SER A 562 -2.41 -27.17 56.47
N ASN A 563 -2.37 -26.67 55.23
CA ASN A 563 -2.71 -27.42 54.00
C ASN A 563 -4.19 -27.82 53.87
N TYR A 564 -5.09 -27.18 54.61
CA TYR A 564 -6.53 -27.38 54.48
C TYR A 564 -7.26 -26.05 54.28
N VAL A 565 -8.20 -26.06 53.33
CA VAL A 565 -9.30 -25.11 53.27
C VAL A 565 -10.44 -25.68 54.11
N THR A 566 -10.86 -24.94 55.12
CA THR A 566 -11.85 -25.38 56.10
C THR A 566 -13.01 -24.40 56.14
N TYR A 567 -14.22 -24.92 56.03
CA TYR A 567 -15.45 -24.16 56.19
C TYR A 567 -16.34 -24.84 57.23
N LYS A 568 -16.89 -24.05 58.16
CA LYS A 568 -17.82 -24.51 59.18
C LYS A 568 -19.13 -23.75 59.00
N ASP A 569 -20.17 -24.48 58.60
CA ASP A 569 -21.51 -23.93 58.52
C ASP A 569 -22.20 -24.04 59.88
N GLU A 570 -22.87 -22.97 60.30
CA GLU A 570 -23.74 -22.95 61.50
C GLU A 570 -25.23 -22.77 61.12
N GLY A 571 -25.54 -22.80 59.82
CA GLY A 571 -26.88 -22.65 59.26
C GLY A 571 -27.70 -23.94 59.19
N THR A 572 -28.91 -23.82 58.64
CA THR A 572 -29.85 -24.95 58.37
C THR A 572 -30.40 -24.94 56.94
N ILE A 573 -30.06 -23.92 56.16
CA ILE A 573 -30.56 -23.68 54.80
C ILE A 573 -29.54 -24.16 53.77
N SER A 574 -30.03 -24.57 52.60
CA SER A 574 -29.17 -24.89 51.47
C SER A 574 -28.53 -23.62 50.88
N ARG A 575 -27.26 -23.70 50.47
CA ARG A 575 -26.54 -22.63 49.75
C ARG A 575 -25.33 -23.20 49.00
N ASP A 576 -24.89 -22.49 47.97
CA ASP A 576 -23.63 -22.75 47.28
C ASP A 576 -22.59 -21.70 47.66
N LEU A 577 -21.35 -22.15 47.81
CA LEU A 577 -20.19 -21.33 48.16
C LEU A 577 -19.11 -21.60 47.11
N SER A 578 -18.35 -20.57 46.74
CA SER A 578 -17.20 -20.74 45.85
C SER A 578 -15.97 -20.01 46.36
N PHE A 579 -14.80 -20.53 46.02
CA PHE A 579 -13.50 -19.87 46.17
C PHE A 579 -12.59 -20.28 45.00
N GLN A 580 -11.43 -19.66 44.85
CA GLN A 580 -10.51 -19.93 43.74
C GLN A 580 -9.18 -20.50 44.22
N TYR A 581 -8.49 -21.19 43.32
CA TYR A 581 -7.13 -21.65 43.53
C TYR A 581 -6.30 -21.46 42.26
N THR A 582 -5.00 -21.23 42.41
CA THR A 582 -4.08 -21.03 41.28
C THR A 582 -3.04 -22.15 41.25
N VAL A 583 -2.87 -22.77 40.10
CA VAL A 583 -1.88 -23.83 39.83
C VAL A 583 -0.77 -23.29 38.90
N SER A 584 0.46 -23.80 39.05
CA SER A 584 1.62 -23.41 38.24
C SER A 584 2.43 -24.63 37.82
N ASP A 585 2.94 -24.59 36.59
CA ASP A 585 3.95 -25.50 36.03
C ASP A 585 5.40 -25.11 36.42
N GLY A 586 5.59 -23.99 37.14
CA GLY A 586 6.89 -23.42 37.52
C GLY A 586 7.32 -22.19 36.71
N VAL A 587 6.60 -21.86 35.63
CA VAL A 587 6.82 -20.68 34.77
C VAL A 587 5.53 -19.85 34.64
N LEU A 588 4.43 -20.49 34.26
CA LEU A 588 3.11 -19.92 34.03
C LEU A 588 2.08 -20.46 35.05
N THR A 589 0.88 -19.89 35.06
CA THR A 589 -0.18 -20.21 36.03
C THR A 589 -1.56 -20.21 35.40
N ASP A 590 -2.49 -20.98 35.98
CA ASP A 590 -3.93 -20.95 35.66
C ASP A 590 -4.77 -21.05 36.94
N THR A 591 -6.05 -20.65 36.87
CA THR A 591 -6.95 -20.54 38.04
C THR A 591 -8.21 -21.39 37.88
N GLY A 592 -8.45 -22.27 38.86
CA GLY A 592 -9.66 -23.08 38.96
C GLY A 592 -10.60 -22.57 40.05
N ASN A 593 -11.90 -22.82 39.89
CA ASN A 593 -12.92 -22.55 40.90
C ASN A 593 -13.24 -23.80 41.71
N VAL A 594 -13.49 -23.61 43.00
CA VAL A 594 -13.97 -24.67 43.89
C VAL A 594 -15.38 -24.34 44.34
N PHE A 595 -16.32 -25.24 44.08
CA PHE A 595 -17.71 -25.14 44.50
C PHE A 595 -17.99 -26.05 45.69
N VAL A 596 -18.64 -25.50 46.71
CA VAL A 596 -19.08 -26.23 47.91
C VAL A 596 -20.60 -26.07 48.06
N THR A 597 -21.35 -27.13 47.77
CA THR A 597 -22.80 -27.16 48.00
C THR A 597 -23.11 -27.59 49.43
N VAL A 598 -23.79 -26.73 50.17
CA VAL A 598 -24.31 -26.99 51.52
C VAL A 598 -25.76 -27.45 51.40
N ASN A 599 -26.04 -28.69 51.80
CA ASN A 599 -27.38 -29.27 51.78
C ASN A 599 -28.13 -29.00 53.09
N GLY A 600 -29.16 -28.14 53.05
CA GLY A 600 -30.05 -27.86 54.17
C GLY A 600 -31.10 -28.94 54.41
N THR A 601 -31.81 -28.85 55.53
CA THR A 601 -32.95 -29.73 55.87
C THR A 601 -34.19 -28.87 56.10
N GLU A 602 -34.95 -28.57 55.05
CA GLU A 602 -36.24 -27.87 55.20
C GLU A 602 -37.38 -28.86 55.59
N PRO A 603 -38.37 -28.48 56.43
CA PRO A 603 -39.55 -29.30 56.68
C PRO A 603 -40.52 -29.29 55.48
N PRO A 604 -41.37 -30.32 55.28
CA PRO A 604 -42.26 -30.38 54.12
C PRO A 604 -43.34 -29.28 54.15
N PRO A 605 -43.80 -28.78 52.99
CA PRO A 605 -44.83 -27.75 52.93
C PRO A 605 -46.21 -28.30 53.32
N PRO A 606 -47.09 -27.47 53.91
CA PRO A 606 -48.43 -27.92 54.31
C PRO A 606 -49.35 -28.15 53.09
N VAL A 607 -50.16 -29.22 53.18
CA VAL A 607 -51.10 -29.72 52.18
C VAL A 607 -52.14 -28.67 51.75
N GLN A 608 -52.27 -28.46 50.44
CA GLN A 608 -53.32 -27.61 49.83
C GLN A 608 -54.59 -28.46 49.49
N PRO A 609 -55.82 -27.98 49.79
CA PRO A 609 -57.06 -28.58 49.28
C PRO A 609 -57.43 -28.09 47.86
N PRO A 610 -58.28 -28.83 47.10
CA PRO A 610 -58.53 -28.61 45.67
C PRO A 610 -59.43 -27.38 45.39
N PRO A 611 -59.51 -26.90 44.13
CA PRO A 611 -59.63 -25.48 43.81
C PRO A 611 -61.07 -24.98 43.85
N THR A 612 -61.25 -23.76 44.34
CA THR A 612 -62.44 -22.96 44.10
C THR A 612 -62.04 -21.68 43.37
N THR A 613 -62.54 -21.53 42.15
CA THR A 613 -62.52 -20.32 41.32
C THR A 613 -63.25 -19.15 41.97
N PRO A 614 -62.66 -17.94 41.97
CA PRO A 614 -63.47 -16.71 41.87
C PRO A 614 -62.80 -15.67 40.91
N PRO A 615 -63.35 -14.45 40.77
CA PRO A 615 -63.89 -13.84 39.54
C PRO A 615 -62.83 -13.01 38.76
N PRO A 616 -63.16 -12.44 37.58
CA PRO A 616 -62.18 -11.67 36.80
C PRO A 616 -61.69 -10.45 37.58
N GLN A 617 -60.39 -10.39 37.80
CA GLN A 617 -59.73 -9.22 38.39
C GLN A 617 -59.58 -8.14 37.29
N PRO A 618 -59.89 -6.86 37.59
CA PRO A 618 -59.73 -5.74 36.67
C PRO A 618 -58.26 -5.58 36.23
N PRO A 619 -58.01 -4.97 35.05
CA PRO A 619 -56.68 -4.92 34.46
C PRO A 619 -55.69 -4.29 35.43
N GLU A 620 -54.57 -4.99 35.60
CA GLU A 620 -53.39 -4.54 36.32
C GLU A 620 -52.94 -3.19 35.72
N PRO A 621 -52.53 -2.21 36.56
CA PRO A 621 -51.96 -0.95 36.08
C PRO A 621 -50.78 -1.23 35.13
N PRO A 622 -50.55 -0.34 34.13
CA PRO A 622 -49.49 -0.53 33.16
C PRO A 622 -48.18 -0.85 33.87
N GLN A 623 -47.53 -1.91 33.41
CA GLN A 623 -46.18 -2.28 33.83
C GLN A 623 -45.26 -1.05 33.77
N PRO A 624 -44.26 -0.96 34.68
CA PRO A 624 -43.28 0.10 34.65
C PRO A 624 -42.71 0.25 33.24
N GLU A 625 -42.59 1.50 32.83
CA GLU A 625 -42.18 1.92 31.49
C GLU A 625 -40.98 1.11 30.99
N SER A 626 -41.09 0.70 29.73
CA SER A 626 -40.08 -0.07 29.02
C SER A 626 -38.69 0.54 29.23
N PRO A 627 -37.65 -0.27 29.52
CA PRO A 627 -36.28 0.19 29.44
C PRO A 627 -36.03 0.82 28.06
N THR A 628 -35.37 1.97 28.04
CA THR A 628 -35.03 2.71 26.82
C THR A 628 -34.27 1.77 25.88
N SER A 629 -34.85 1.52 24.71
CA SER A 629 -34.33 0.65 23.66
C SER A 629 -33.10 1.30 23.03
N THR A 630 -31.93 0.69 23.22
CA THR A 630 -30.93 0.66 22.15
C THR A 630 -31.58 -0.21 21.07
N GLY A 631 -31.93 0.37 19.91
CA GLY A 631 -32.66 -0.34 18.85
C GLY A 631 -31.99 -1.66 18.44
N ILE A 632 -32.70 -2.48 17.66
CA ILE A 632 -32.15 -3.74 17.11
C ILE A 632 -30.75 -3.47 16.54
N LEU A 633 -29.76 -4.18 17.07
CA LEU A 633 -28.37 -4.09 16.65
C LEU A 633 -28.26 -4.50 15.18
N THR A 634 -27.53 -3.71 14.40
CA THR A 634 -27.14 -4.03 13.03
C THR A 634 -25.65 -4.29 12.98
N PHE A 635 -25.30 -5.40 12.33
CA PHE A 635 -23.95 -5.89 12.23
C PHE A 635 -23.40 -5.71 10.81
N ASN A 636 -22.08 -5.55 10.71
CA ASN A 636 -21.30 -5.73 9.48
C ASN A 636 -20.33 -6.89 9.72
N GLU A 637 -20.04 -7.68 8.68
CA GLU A 637 -19.10 -8.80 8.75
C GLU A 637 -17.71 -8.33 9.22
N ASP A 638 -17.27 -7.16 8.77
CA ASP A 638 -15.98 -6.53 9.13
C ASP A 638 -15.87 -6.17 10.62
N ASN A 639 -17.00 -6.05 11.33
CA ASN A 639 -17.02 -5.72 12.75
C ASN A 639 -16.84 -6.95 13.66
N PHE A 640 -16.74 -8.15 13.07
CA PHE A 640 -16.50 -9.38 13.83
C PHE A 640 -15.03 -9.78 13.81
N SER A 641 -14.54 -10.24 14.97
CA SER A 641 -13.25 -10.91 15.09
C SER A 641 -13.40 -12.31 15.69
N ALA A 642 -12.49 -13.22 15.37
CA ALA A 642 -12.41 -14.53 16.00
C ALA A 642 -11.71 -14.44 17.38
N TYR A 643 -11.86 -15.47 18.21
CA TYR A 643 -11.09 -15.62 19.45
C TYR A 643 -9.71 -16.24 19.20
N THR A 644 -8.68 -15.79 19.92
CA THR A 644 -7.28 -16.18 19.72
C THR A 644 -6.93 -17.60 20.18
N ILE A 645 -7.68 -18.19 21.11
CA ILE A 645 -7.34 -19.50 21.73
C ILE A 645 -8.40 -20.58 21.46
N LYS A 646 -9.66 -20.19 21.25
CA LYS A 646 -10.77 -21.05 20.77
C LYS A 646 -11.22 -20.67 19.35
N GLY A 647 -10.30 -20.19 18.53
CA GLY A 647 -10.61 -19.61 17.23
C GLY A 647 -11.26 -20.58 16.27
N ASP A 648 -11.88 -19.98 15.24
CA ASP A 648 -12.45 -20.59 14.06
C ASP A 648 -11.69 -21.86 13.57
N ARG A 649 -12.39 -22.99 13.59
CA ARG A 649 -11.90 -24.30 13.13
C ARG A 649 -12.88 -24.84 12.09
N ASN A 650 -12.40 -25.17 10.89
CA ASN A 650 -13.27 -25.73 9.83
C ASN A 650 -14.50 -24.84 9.52
N VAL A 651 -14.32 -23.52 9.44
CA VAL A 651 -15.38 -22.57 9.05
C VAL A 651 -15.90 -22.93 7.67
N LYS A 652 -17.22 -23.08 7.55
CA LYS A 652 -17.88 -23.31 6.27
C LYS A 652 -18.57 -22.05 5.76
N VAL A 653 -19.27 -21.35 6.65
CA VAL A 653 -19.99 -20.11 6.33
C VAL A 653 -19.94 -19.18 7.53
N PHE A 654 -19.70 -17.89 7.28
CA PHE A 654 -19.95 -16.82 8.23
C PHE A 654 -20.43 -15.61 7.45
N ASP A 655 -21.73 -15.34 7.49
CA ASP A 655 -22.30 -14.25 6.69
C ASP A 655 -23.27 -13.43 7.56
N ILE A 656 -23.38 -12.15 7.21
CA ILE A 656 -24.38 -11.25 7.78
C ILE A 656 -25.51 -11.04 6.78
N LEU A 657 -26.73 -11.41 7.18
CA LEU A 657 -27.93 -11.39 6.35
C LEU A 657 -28.91 -10.31 6.79
N ASP A 658 -29.98 -10.12 6.01
CA ASP A 658 -31.10 -9.23 6.31
C ASP A 658 -30.68 -7.77 6.62
N ASN A 659 -29.74 -7.24 5.84
CA ASN A 659 -29.15 -5.90 6.00
C ASN A 659 -28.58 -5.68 7.40
N GLY A 660 -27.71 -6.60 7.85
CA GLY A 660 -27.04 -6.48 9.14
C GLY A 660 -27.78 -7.09 10.32
N LYS A 661 -29.01 -7.58 10.15
CA LYS A 661 -29.87 -7.95 11.28
C LYS A 661 -29.79 -9.42 11.68
N THR A 662 -29.16 -10.25 10.86
CA THR A 662 -29.06 -11.68 11.08
C THR A 662 -27.61 -12.15 10.96
N VAL A 663 -27.07 -12.75 12.01
CA VAL A 663 -25.77 -13.43 12.01
C VAL A 663 -25.98 -14.89 11.67
N HIS A 664 -25.30 -15.39 10.63
CA HIS A 664 -25.34 -16.80 10.22
C HIS A 664 -23.95 -17.43 10.30
N MET A 665 -23.86 -18.59 10.96
CA MET A 665 -22.62 -19.32 11.22
C MET A 665 -22.79 -20.80 10.86
N GLU A 666 -21.90 -21.36 10.02
CA GLU A 666 -21.80 -22.80 9.77
C GLU A 666 -20.35 -23.29 9.95
N GLY A 667 -20.15 -24.42 10.64
CA GLY A 667 -18.82 -24.97 10.92
C GLY A 667 -18.54 -25.03 12.42
N ASN A 668 -17.28 -24.83 12.81
CA ASN A 668 -16.92 -24.62 14.22
C ASN A 668 -16.27 -23.23 14.35
N LEU A 669 -17.01 -22.25 14.87
CA LEU A 669 -16.58 -20.85 14.88
C LEU A 669 -17.08 -20.09 16.09
N TRP A 670 -16.24 -19.14 16.51
CA TRP A 670 -16.43 -18.33 17.71
C TRP A 670 -16.15 -16.88 17.34
N LYS A 671 -17.21 -16.07 17.25
CA LYS A 671 -17.16 -14.70 16.74
C LYS A 671 -17.52 -13.71 17.84
N LYS A 672 -16.87 -12.57 17.86
CA LYS A 672 -17.19 -11.44 18.74
C LYS A 672 -17.29 -10.14 17.98
N VAL A 673 -18.14 -9.25 18.45
CA VAL A 673 -18.28 -7.87 17.97
C VAL A 673 -18.12 -6.92 19.15
N ALA A 674 -17.46 -5.79 18.94
CA ALA A 674 -17.26 -4.77 19.98
C ALA A 674 -18.61 -4.25 20.50
N LEU A 675 -18.74 -4.24 21.82
CA LEU A 675 -19.93 -3.76 22.52
C LEU A 675 -19.51 -3.32 23.93
N ASP A 676 -19.37 -2.01 24.12
CA ASP A 676 -18.99 -1.43 25.41
C ASP A 676 -20.24 -1.11 26.24
N ILE A 677 -20.56 -1.98 27.20
CA ILE A 677 -21.67 -1.77 28.15
C ILE A 677 -21.29 -2.21 29.56
N GLU A 678 -21.91 -1.59 30.55
CA GLU A 678 -21.93 -2.12 31.93
C GLU A 678 -23.23 -2.92 32.11
N ILE A 679 -23.13 -4.19 32.51
CA ILE A 679 -24.31 -4.99 32.84
C ILE A 679 -24.91 -4.49 34.14
N THR A 680 -26.07 -3.87 34.06
CA THR A 680 -26.83 -3.44 35.25
C THR A 680 -27.76 -4.54 35.72
N LYS A 681 -28.33 -4.36 36.93
CA LYS A 681 -29.37 -5.24 37.45
C LYS A 681 -30.61 -5.33 36.55
N ASP A 682 -30.84 -4.35 35.67
CA ASP A 682 -32.01 -4.21 34.81
C ASP A 682 -31.68 -4.35 33.32
N THR A 683 -30.45 -4.73 32.97
CA THR A 683 -30.05 -4.99 31.58
C THR A 683 -30.68 -6.29 31.07
N VAL A 684 -31.37 -6.20 29.94
CA VAL A 684 -32.06 -7.32 29.27
C VAL A 684 -31.53 -7.47 27.85
N LEU A 685 -31.18 -8.71 27.47
CA LEU A 685 -30.84 -9.11 26.11
C LEU A 685 -32.05 -9.81 25.47
N GLU A 686 -32.50 -9.32 24.33
CA GLU A 686 -33.54 -9.95 23.50
C GLU A 686 -32.98 -10.33 22.13
N PHE A 687 -33.38 -11.50 21.62
CA PHE A 687 -33.01 -11.95 20.27
C PHE A 687 -33.88 -13.14 19.84
N ASP A 688 -33.87 -13.45 18.55
CA ASP A 688 -34.37 -14.72 18.03
C ASP A 688 -33.20 -15.63 17.65
N PHE A 689 -33.32 -16.92 17.97
CA PHE A 689 -32.35 -17.94 17.60
C PHE A 689 -33.00 -19.11 16.87
N LYS A 690 -32.28 -19.70 15.91
CA LYS A 690 -32.59 -21.02 15.33
C LYS A 690 -31.30 -21.76 14.97
N SER A 691 -31.42 -23.08 14.85
CA SER A 691 -30.41 -23.98 14.30
C SER A 691 -31.11 -25.15 13.60
N ASN A 692 -30.57 -25.61 12.47
CA ASN A 692 -31.06 -26.78 11.73
C ASN A 692 -30.22 -28.03 12.00
N ILE A 693 -28.98 -27.85 12.47
CA ILE A 693 -27.99 -28.89 12.74
C ILE A 693 -27.38 -28.62 14.12
N GLU A 694 -27.70 -29.50 15.06
CA GLU A 694 -27.19 -29.47 16.43
C GLU A 694 -25.67 -29.70 16.47
N GLY A 695 -24.96 -28.79 17.13
CA GLY A 695 -23.54 -28.90 17.48
C GLY A 695 -23.30 -29.33 18.92
N GLU A 696 -22.07 -29.17 19.38
CA GLU A 696 -21.68 -29.38 20.77
C GLU A 696 -22.22 -28.26 21.65
N ASN A 697 -22.13 -27.01 21.19
CA ASN A 697 -22.70 -25.86 21.88
C ASN A 697 -23.04 -24.70 20.93
N HIS A 698 -24.26 -24.19 21.03
CA HIS A 698 -24.70 -22.94 20.43
C HIS A 698 -24.92 -21.91 21.53
N SER A 699 -24.24 -20.76 21.47
CA SER A 699 -24.27 -19.80 22.57
C SER A 699 -24.20 -18.35 22.11
N ILE A 700 -24.72 -17.46 22.96
CA ILE A 700 -24.51 -16.01 22.90
C ILE A 700 -24.00 -15.53 24.26
N GLY A 701 -23.13 -14.52 24.31
CA GLY A 701 -22.48 -14.14 25.57
C GLY A 701 -21.82 -12.77 25.57
N PHE A 702 -21.15 -12.46 26.67
CA PHE A 702 -20.53 -11.16 26.93
C PHE A 702 -19.16 -11.31 27.58
N ASP A 703 -18.16 -10.77 26.92
CA ASP A 703 -16.74 -10.92 27.23
C ASP A 703 -16.07 -9.55 27.40
N ASP A 704 -15.05 -9.48 28.25
CA ASP A 704 -14.34 -8.26 28.66
C ASP A 704 -12.83 -8.29 28.34
N ASN A 705 -12.28 -9.45 27.98
CA ASN A 705 -10.84 -9.65 27.93
C ASN A 705 -10.36 -10.43 26.69
N ASN A 706 -11.22 -10.60 25.69
CA ASN A 706 -10.93 -11.33 24.46
C ASN A 706 -10.60 -12.81 24.72
N TYR A 707 -11.21 -13.39 25.76
CA TYR A 707 -11.18 -14.82 26.06
C TYR A 707 -12.56 -15.32 26.47
N ALA A 708 -13.28 -15.92 25.52
CA ALA A 708 -14.60 -16.53 25.77
C ALA A 708 -14.50 -17.77 26.66
N SER A 709 -14.53 -17.52 27.98
CA SER A 709 -14.61 -18.55 28.99
C SER A 709 -16.03 -19.10 29.08
N ARG A 710 -16.19 -20.24 29.74
CA ARG A 710 -17.53 -20.86 29.92
C ARG A 710 -18.48 -19.99 30.74
N SER A 711 -17.95 -19.12 31.60
CA SER A 711 -18.72 -18.16 32.40
C SER A 711 -19.17 -16.91 31.64
N ASP A 712 -18.66 -16.69 30.42
CA ASP A 712 -19.03 -15.54 29.60
C ASP A 712 -20.18 -15.84 28.63
N LEU A 713 -20.58 -17.11 28.54
CA LEU A 713 -21.44 -17.62 27.47
C LEU A 713 -22.71 -18.25 28.02
N ILE A 714 -23.84 -17.85 27.44
CA ILE A 714 -25.15 -18.44 27.66
C ILE A 714 -25.42 -19.44 26.54
N SER A 715 -25.45 -20.72 26.90
CA SER A 715 -25.80 -21.80 25.99
C SER A 715 -27.30 -21.87 25.75
N LEU A 716 -27.65 -22.06 24.48
CA LEU A 716 -29.01 -22.14 23.97
C LEU A 716 -29.35 -23.56 23.52
N HIS A 717 -28.39 -24.29 22.96
CA HIS A 717 -28.59 -25.61 22.37
C HIS A 717 -27.26 -26.38 22.29
N GLY A 718 -27.32 -27.71 22.13
CA GLY A 718 -26.14 -28.52 21.86
C GLY A 718 -25.95 -29.70 22.82
N THR A 719 -25.12 -30.65 22.40
CA THR A 719 -24.92 -31.93 23.08
C THR A 719 -24.03 -31.86 24.32
N SER A 720 -23.16 -30.85 24.44
CA SER A 720 -22.17 -30.68 25.52
C SER A 720 -22.47 -29.49 26.46
N ASN A 721 -23.62 -28.84 26.29
CA ASN A 721 -24.00 -27.57 26.93
C ASN A 721 -24.07 -27.52 28.47
N LYS A 722 -23.74 -28.60 29.18
CA LYS A 722 -23.85 -28.72 30.65
C LYS A 722 -22.83 -27.87 31.41
N HIS A 723 -21.84 -27.33 30.71
CA HIS A 723 -20.72 -26.60 31.30
C HIS A 723 -20.79 -25.08 31.08
N PHE A 724 -21.86 -24.59 30.45
CA PHE A 724 -22.11 -23.17 30.18
C PHE A 724 -23.27 -22.66 31.04
N LEU A 725 -23.43 -21.34 31.13
CA LEU A 725 -24.63 -20.74 31.69
C LEU A 725 -25.84 -21.15 30.82
N GLN A 726 -26.96 -21.59 31.40
CA GLN A 726 -28.10 -22.12 30.64
C GLN A 726 -29.31 -21.20 30.65
N ALA A 727 -29.74 -20.78 29.46
CA ALA A 727 -31.09 -20.25 29.24
C ALA A 727 -32.10 -21.38 29.01
N GLU A 728 -33.37 -21.02 28.80
CA GLU A 728 -34.39 -21.97 28.35
C GLU A 728 -33.93 -22.69 27.06
N PRO A 729 -33.84 -24.02 27.05
CA PRO A 729 -33.22 -24.74 25.94
C PRO A 729 -34.01 -24.55 24.64
N TYR A 730 -33.29 -24.38 23.54
CA TYR A 730 -33.85 -24.37 22.21
C TYR A 730 -34.46 -25.73 21.89
N LYS A 731 -35.64 -25.73 21.25
CA LYS A 731 -36.41 -26.95 20.97
C LYS A 731 -35.79 -27.86 19.91
N GLY A 732 -34.83 -27.38 19.13
CA GLY A 732 -34.17 -28.16 18.08
C GLY A 732 -35.10 -28.53 16.92
N ASP A 733 -36.17 -27.75 16.68
CA ASP A 733 -37.18 -28.03 15.65
C ASP A 733 -36.96 -27.25 14.33
N GLY A 734 -35.86 -26.50 14.24
CA GLY A 734 -35.52 -25.65 13.09
C GLY A 734 -36.32 -24.35 13.00
N ASN A 735 -37.25 -24.09 13.93
CA ASN A 735 -38.06 -22.87 13.94
C ASN A 735 -37.39 -21.78 14.78
N TRP A 736 -37.68 -20.51 14.48
CA TRP A 736 -37.22 -19.40 15.31
C TRP A 736 -37.83 -19.46 16.72
N GLN A 737 -36.98 -19.32 17.74
CA GLN A 737 -37.37 -19.17 19.13
C GLN A 737 -36.88 -17.82 19.66
N HIS A 738 -37.79 -17.07 20.27
CA HIS A 738 -37.48 -15.77 20.87
C HIS A 738 -36.95 -15.96 22.30
N TYR A 739 -35.92 -15.20 22.65
CA TYR A 739 -35.28 -15.16 23.96
C TYR A 739 -35.37 -13.77 24.55
N THR A 740 -35.68 -13.72 25.85
CA THR A 740 -35.61 -12.52 26.68
C THR A 740 -34.82 -12.90 27.93
N ILE A 741 -33.59 -12.42 28.03
CA ILE A 741 -32.62 -12.82 29.04
C ILE A 741 -32.30 -11.62 29.93
N LYS A 742 -32.61 -11.73 31.22
CA LYS A 742 -32.15 -10.74 32.20
C LYS A 742 -30.69 -11.03 32.55
N LEU A 743 -29.78 -10.15 32.13
CA LEU A 743 -28.35 -10.44 32.20
C LEU A 743 -27.83 -10.60 33.62
N SER A 744 -28.47 -9.95 34.60
CA SER A 744 -28.11 -10.08 36.02
C SER A 744 -28.40 -11.45 36.65
N GLU A 745 -29.07 -12.35 35.93
CA GLU A 745 -29.24 -13.76 36.34
C GLU A 745 -28.02 -14.63 35.96
N PHE A 746 -27.20 -14.14 35.04
CA PHE A 746 -26.09 -14.86 34.41
C PHE A 746 -24.74 -14.21 34.68
N PHE A 747 -24.72 -12.88 34.81
CA PHE A 747 -23.54 -12.07 35.02
C PHE A 747 -23.71 -11.17 36.25
N ASN A 748 -22.60 -10.81 36.89
CA ASN A 748 -22.64 -9.89 38.03
C ASN A 748 -23.07 -8.49 37.57
N ALA A 749 -23.94 -7.84 38.34
CA ALA A 749 -24.25 -6.42 38.12
C ALA A 749 -22.99 -5.57 38.38
N GLY A 750 -22.67 -4.68 37.44
CA GLY A 750 -21.41 -3.92 37.41
C GLY A 750 -20.29 -4.57 36.60
N LYS A 751 -20.55 -5.68 35.89
CA LYS A 751 -19.59 -6.25 34.93
C LYS A 751 -19.47 -5.29 33.74
N GLU A 752 -18.27 -4.74 33.54
CA GLU A 752 -17.90 -4.06 32.29
C GLU A 752 -17.71 -5.13 31.21
N VAL A 753 -18.27 -4.88 30.04
CA VAL A 753 -18.23 -5.77 28.89
C VAL A 753 -17.74 -4.97 27.71
N ASN A 754 -16.89 -5.61 26.91
CA ASN A 754 -16.28 -5.02 25.72
C ASN A 754 -16.72 -5.73 24.44
N TYR A 755 -17.29 -6.94 24.55
CA TYR A 755 -17.65 -7.77 23.41
C TYR A 755 -18.98 -8.51 23.59
N LEU A 756 -19.80 -8.50 22.53
CA LEU A 756 -20.91 -9.44 22.34
C LEU A 756 -20.38 -10.65 21.57
N THR A 757 -20.62 -11.84 22.11
CA THR A 757 -20.04 -13.10 21.64
C THR A 757 -21.09 -14.02 21.04
N PHE A 758 -20.75 -14.70 19.96
CA PHE A 758 -21.55 -15.74 19.30
C PHE A 758 -20.71 -17.01 19.14
N GLY A 759 -21.25 -18.14 19.56
CA GLY A 759 -20.58 -19.45 19.52
C GLY A 759 -21.38 -20.48 18.73
N ASN A 760 -20.69 -21.16 17.82
CA ASN A 760 -21.18 -22.31 17.07
C ASN A 760 -20.11 -23.42 17.14
N ASP A 761 -20.15 -24.20 18.22
CA ASP A 761 -19.13 -25.18 18.58
C ASP A 761 -19.49 -26.58 18.09
N ASP A 762 -18.55 -27.23 17.39
CA ASP A 762 -18.68 -28.60 16.87
C ASP A 762 -17.29 -29.15 16.50
N ASP A 763 -16.56 -29.62 17.51
CA ASP A 763 -15.22 -30.19 17.36
C ASP A 763 -15.24 -31.55 16.63
N SER A 764 -16.39 -32.23 16.60
CA SER A 764 -16.51 -33.61 16.11
C SER A 764 -16.74 -33.71 14.59
N TYR A 765 -17.64 -32.90 14.02
CA TYR A 765 -17.99 -32.96 12.59
C TYR A 765 -17.94 -31.60 11.88
N SER A 766 -17.91 -30.51 12.66
CA SER A 766 -17.86 -29.11 12.20
C SER A 766 -18.90 -28.81 11.12
N ASN A 767 -20.15 -29.21 11.34
CA ASN A 767 -21.28 -28.94 10.43
C ASN A 767 -22.50 -28.34 11.13
N ALA A 768 -22.41 -28.02 12.42
CA ALA A 768 -23.41 -27.25 13.12
C ALA A 768 -23.69 -25.89 12.45
N ASP A 769 -24.93 -25.43 12.54
CA ASP A 769 -25.34 -24.10 12.09
C ASP A 769 -26.05 -23.29 13.18
N SER A 770 -25.79 -21.99 13.21
CA SER A 770 -26.42 -21.04 14.14
C SER A 770 -26.91 -19.81 13.41
N TYR A 771 -28.13 -19.37 13.75
CA TYR A 771 -28.67 -18.11 13.29
C TYR A 771 -29.16 -17.28 14.47
N PHE A 772 -28.69 -16.03 14.55
CA PHE A 772 -29.14 -15.04 15.52
C PHE A 772 -29.70 -13.85 14.78
N ARG A 773 -30.85 -13.32 15.19
CA ARG A 773 -31.38 -12.08 14.62
C ARG A 773 -32.15 -11.26 15.64
N ASN A 774 -32.47 -10.02 15.26
CA ASN A 774 -33.24 -9.10 16.10
C ASN A 774 -32.59 -8.93 17.49
N VAL A 775 -31.26 -8.91 17.55
CA VAL A 775 -30.51 -8.79 18.79
C VAL A 775 -30.68 -7.38 19.33
N GLU A 776 -31.16 -7.23 20.55
CA GLU A 776 -31.46 -5.97 21.21
C GLU A 776 -31.01 -6.01 22.66
N ILE A 777 -30.45 -4.93 23.17
CA ILE A 777 -30.11 -4.76 24.58
C ILE A 777 -30.95 -3.62 25.14
N LYS A 778 -31.57 -3.84 26.29
CA LYS A 778 -32.45 -2.86 26.93
C LYS A 778 -31.95 -2.58 28.35
N ASN A 779 -31.78 -1.31 28.70
CA ASN A 779 -31.30 -0.87 30.02
C ASN A 779 -32.38 -0.12 30.81
N GLY A 780 -32.57 -0.48 32.08
CA GLY A 780 -33.51 0.20 33.00
C GLY A 780 -32.89 1.38 33.75
N GLN A 781 -33.35 2.61 33.42
CA GLN A 781 -33.18 3.93 34.07
C GLN A 781 -32.07 4.91 33.62
N THR A 782 -32.55 5.94 32.89
CA THR A 782 -32.41 7.41 33.01
C THR A 782 -31.09 8.11 33.40
N ASP A 783 -30.61 8.89 32.41
CA ASP A 783 -30.00 10.23 32.45
C ASP A 783 -28.59 10.45 33.03
N ASN A 784 -27.59 10.49 32.14
CA ASN A 784 -26.98 11.74 31.62
C ASN A 784 -25.69 11.45 30.82
N ASN A 785 -25.80 10.92 29.60
CA ASN A 785 -24.84 11.16 28.50
C ASN A 785 -25.39 10.53 27.21
N PRO A 786 -25.84 11.29 26.18
CA PRO A 786 -26.16 10.70 24.90
C PRO A 786 -24.88 10.70 24.06
N GLY A 787 -24.09 9.65 24.21
CA GLY A 787 -22.90 9.41 23.41
C GLY A 787 -22.57 7.93 23.50
N ASN A 788 -23.17 7.16 22.61
CA ASN A 788 -22.84 5.80 22.16
C ASN A 788 -24.13 5.02 21.88
N ALA A 789 -24.84 5.46 20.83
CA ALA A 789 -25.62 4.55 20.01
C ALA A 789 -24.97 4.58 18.63
N PHE A 790 -24.50 3.42 18.21
CA PHE A 790 -24.20 3.07 16.84
C PHE A 790 -25.30 3.62 15.90
N ASP A 791 -24.94 4.61 15.09
CA ASP A 791 -25.65 4.95 13.87
C ASP A 791 -24.63 5.60 12.91
N VAL A 792 -24.01 4.77 12.08
CA VAL A 792 -23.25 5.23 10.91
C VAL A 792 -24.12 4.96 9.70
N ASP A 793 -25.21 5.70 9.53
CA ASP A 793 -25.55 6.24 8.20
C ASP A 793 -26.71 7.26 8.20
N THR A 794 -26.49 8.35 7.46
CA THR A 794 -27.49 9.28 6.90
C THR A 794 -28.42 10.08 7.84
N ALA A 795 -28.00 11.30 8.19
CA ALA A 795 -28.92 12.40 8.50
C ALA A 795 -28.57 13.68 7.73
N SER A 796 -29.14 13.79 6.53
CA SER A 796 -29.38 15.06 5.86
C SER A 796 -30.20 16.00 6.77
N ILE A 797 -29.60 17.09 7.24
CA ILE A 797 -30.35 18.22 7.80
C ILE A 797 -30.58 19.23 6.68
N SER A 798 -31.78 19.17 6.11
CA SER A 798 -32.37 20.29 5.39
C SER A 798 -33.23 21.12 6.35
N ASN A 799 -32.82 22.35 6.68
CA ASN A 799 -33.67 23.54 6.47
C ASN A 799 -32.93 24.88 6.68
N SER A 800 -32.99 25.68 5.61
CA SER A 800 -33.08 27.14 5.54
C SER A 800 -32.81 28.02 6.78
N SER A 801 -31.71 28.79 6.67
CA SER A 801 -31.53 30.18 7.14
C SER A 801 -31.12 30.43 8.60
N GLY A 802 -29.82 30.70 8.81
CA GLY A 802 -29.37 31.82 9.67
C GLY A 802 -28.69 31.49 11.02
N ASN A 803 -27.37 31.67 11.06
CA ASN A 803 -26.49 32.09 12.17
C ASN A 803 -26.68 31.49 13.59
N ILE A 804 -25.65 30.81 14.10
CA ILE A 804 -25.43 30.63 15.54
C ILE A 804 -24.46 31.74 16.01
N LYS A 805 -24.91 32.55 16.97
CA LYS A 805 -24.07 33.50 17.71
C LYS A 805 -23.69 32.86 19.05
N PHE A 806 -22.41 32.98 19.44
CA PHE A 806 -22.00 32.78 20.82
C PHE A 806 -22.14 34.11 21.57
N ASP A 807 -22.81 34.11 22.71
CA ASP A 807 -22.95 35.29 23.56
C ASP A 807 -21.87 35.27 24.66
N GLN A 808 -21.54 36.45 25.19
CA GLN A 808 -20.52 36.61 26.22
C GLN A 808 -20.98 35.92 27.53
N GLY A 809 -20.49 34.70 27.77
CA GLY A 809 -20.86 33.88 28.93
C GLY A 809 -20.76 32.36 28.70
N ASP A 810 -20.58 31.91 27.46
CA ASP A 810 -20.45 30.48 27.15
C ASP A 810 -19.11 29.93 27.68
N THR A 811 -19.18 28.90 28.54
CA THR A 811 -18.00 28.27 29.16
C THR A 811 -17.80 26.89 28.54
N LEU A 812 -16.67 26.68 27.84
CA LEU A 812 -16.24 25.36 27.38
C LEU A 812 -15.65 24.60 28.58
N THR A 813 -16.20 23.43 28.89
CA THR A 813 -15.65 22.56 29.95
C THR A 813 -14.85 21.46 29.28
N ALA A 814 -13.51 21.56 29.32
CA ALA A 814 -12.65 20.45 28.95
C ALA A 814 -12.68 19.40 30.07
N THR A 815 -13.25 18.23 29.81
CA THR A 815 -13.09 17.07 30.69
C THR A 815 -11.74 16.42 30.39
N THR A 816 -10.94 16.33 31.43
CA THR A 816 -9.57 15.81 31.46
C THR A 816 -9.50 14.31 31.20
N ASP A 817 -8.80 13.88 30.15
CA ASP A 817 -7.86 12.76 30.25
C ASP A 817 -6.91 12.68 29.03
N PHE A 818 -5.86 13.50 29.04
CA PHE A 818 -4.59 13.24 28.33
C PHE A 818 -3.49 14.07 29.02
N ALA A 819 -2.94 13.52 30.10
CA ALA A 819 -1.75 14.05 30.75
C ALA A 819 -0.64 12.99 30.75
N LYS A 820 0.55 13.42 30.30
CA LYS A 820 1.82 12.69 30.02
C LYS A 820 1.88 12.27 28.54
N THR A 821 2.62 12.91 27.64
CA THR A 821 3.99 13.44 27.77
C THR A 821 4.29 14.36 26.59
N ALA A 822 4.49 15.66 26.81
CA ALA A 822 5.38 16.52 26.01
C ALA A 822 5.43 17.90 26.70
N ALA A 823 6.55 18.17 27.37
CA ALA A 823 6.88 19.48 27.90
C ALA A 823 7.71 20.26 26.87
N CYS A 824 7.66 21.60 26.99
CA CYS A 824 8.41 22.64 26.24
C CYS A 824 7.81 22.98 24.85
N GLU A 825 7.44 24.21 24.49
CA GLU A 825 7.60 25.56 25.06
C GLU A 825 6.45 26.45 24.53
N MET A 826 5.75 27.19 25.41
CA MET A 826 4.89 28.32 25.02
C MET A 826 5.47 29.62 25.62
N GLU A 827 6.36 30.23 24.85
CA GLU A 827 6.72 31.66 24.77
C GLU A 827 5.61 32.64 24.34
N ASP A 828 5.04 33.45 25.24
CA ASP A 828 4.45 34.79 24.97
C ASP A 828 3.21 34.99 24.06
N ILE A 829 2.02 35.05 24.66
CA ILE A 829 1.04 36.10 24.35
C ILE A 829 0.45 36.63 25.68
N GLN A 830 0.77 37.89 26.02
CA GLN A 830 0.09 38.64 27.07
C GLN A 830 -1.12 39.39 26.50
N PHE A 831 -2.29 39.23 27.12
CA PHE A 831 -3.49 40.03 26.86
C PHE A 831 -3.46 41.30 27.72
N ASP A 832 -3.76 42.46 27.13
CA ASP A 832 -4.02 43.68 27.90
C ASP A 832 -5.52 43.85 28.24
N ALA A 833 -5.73 44.46 29.41
CA ALA A 833 -7.01 44.53 30.08
C ALA A 833 -7.81 45.75 29.64
N ALA A 834 -8.47 45.68 28.49
CA ALA A 834 -9.67 46.45 28.17
C ALA A 834 -10.26 45.91 26.86
N GLY A 835 -11.21 44.99 26.94
CA GLY A 835 -11.95 44.52 25.78
C GLY A 835 -12.69 45.67 25.11
N GLU A 836 -12.18 46.16 23.98
CA GLU A 836 -12.94 46.85 22.94
C GLU A 836 -12.40 46.48 21.55
N SER A 837 -13.31 46.07 20.69
CA SER A 837 -13.15 45.69 19.29
C SER A 837 -12.81 46.88 18.39
N TYR A 838 -11.94 46.68 17.39
CA TYR A 838 -11.82 47.56 16.23
C TYR A 838 -11.95 46.80 14.91
N HIS A 839 -12.98 47.14 14.15
CA HIS A 839 -13.05 46.99 12.70
C HIS A 839 -12.22 48.10 12.05
N LEU A 840 -11.50 47.80 10.96
CA LEU A 840 -10.96 48.82 10.06
C LEU A 840 -11.00 48.35 8.61
N THR A 841 -11.99 48.87 7.87
CA THR A 841 -11.95 49.07 6.42
C THR A 841 -11.44 50.49 6.12
N ASP A 842 -10.55 50.57 5.12
CA ASP A 842 -10.22 51.67 4.19
C ASP A 842 -9.22 52.83 4.51
N ILE A 843 -7.99 52.68 3.93
CA ILE A 843 -7.23 53.62 3.01
C ILE A 843 -6.52 54.88 3.63
N PRO A 844 -5.38 55.47 3.12
CA PRO A 844 -4.28 55.06 2.16
C PRO A 844 -2.80 55.44 2.56
N GLN A 845 -1.85 54.91 1.75
CA GLN A 845 -0.57 55.46 1.21
C GLN A 845 0.49 56.23 2.06
N ASP A 846 1.73 55.77 1.81
CA ASP A 846 3.01 56.49 1.67
C ASP A 846 3.92 56.82 2.89
N SER A 847 5.10 56.17 2.84
CA SER A 847 6.46 56.67 3.09
C SER A 847 7.10 56.60 4.50
N ASN A 848 8.17 55.81 4.53
CA ASN A 848 9.52 56.02 5.08
C ASN A 848 9.77 56.30 6.58
N ASP A 849 10.68 55.46 7.13
CA ASP A 849 11.74 55.74 8.11
C ASP A 849 11.36 56.42 9.44
N VAL A 850 11.45 55.66 10.54
CA VAL A 850 12.19 56.09 11.75
C VAL A 850 12.81 54.88 12.47
N SER A 851 14.13 54.92 12.57
CA SER A 851 14.99 54.11 13.43
C SER A 851 15.02 54.63 14.86
N LEU A 852 15.18 53.75 15.85
CA LEU A 852 15.52 54.10 17.23
C LEU A 852 16.79 53.36 17.67
N VAL A 853 17.84 54.14 17.90
CA VAL A 853 19.18 53.76 18.36
C VAL A 853 19.39 54.25 19.79
N GLY A 854 20.11 53.45 20.60
CA GLY A 854 21.03 53.93 21.64
C GLY A 854 20.73 53.40 23.06
N VAL A 855 21.67 53.16 23.98
CA VAL A 855 23.12 53.46 24.14
C VAL A 855 23.63 52.58 25.32
N ALA A 856 24.60 51.67 25.14
CA ALA A 856 26.05 51.71 25.45
C ALA A 856 26.56 51.64 26.91
N HIS A 857 27.59 50.79 27.12
CA HIS A 857 28.82 50.84 27.99
C HIS A 857 29.09 49.44 28.59
N THR A 858 30.26 48.78 28.54
CA THR A 858 31.67 49.12 28.28
C THR A 858 32.50 47.83 28.09
N MET A 859 33.44 47.79 27.14
CA MET A 859 34.62 46.88 27.13
C MET A 859 35.79 47.56 27.90
N PRO A 860 36.93 46.90 28.23
CA PRO A 860 37.97 46.41 27.27
C PRO A 860 38.59 45.03 27.73
N ASP A 861 39.42 44.25 27.04
CA ASP A 861 40.51 44.52 26.11
C ASP A 861 40.76 43.31 25.16
N MET A 862 41.07 43.67 23.92
CA MET A 862 41.63 42.91 22.80
C MET A 862 43.14 42.56 23.04
N PRO A 863 43.88 41.76 22.21
CA PRO A 863 44.07 42.04 20.78
C PRO A 863 44.36 40.90 19.77
N PHE A 864 43.89 41.14 18.53
CA PHE A 864 44.52 41.00 17.18
C PHE A 864 45.09 39.62 16.73
N ASP A 865 45.05 39.20 15.46
CA ASP A 865 44.96 39.93 14.19
C ASP A 865 44.54 39.01 13.01
N PHE A 866 44.26 39.69 11.89
CA PHE A 866 43.65 39.41 10.60
C PHE A 866 44.31 38.41 9.60
N ASN A 867 43.49 38.12 8.56
CA ASN A 867 43.77 37.89 7.12
C ASN A 867 44.07 36.46 6.61
N SER A 868 43.13 35.89 5.84
CA SER A 868 43.17 35.85 4.36
C SER A 868 41.87 35.27 3.78
#